data_AF-Q07JG0-F1
#
_entry.id   AF-Q07JG0-F1
#
_cell.length_a   1.000
_cell.length_b   1.000
_cell.length_c   1.000
_cell.angle_alpha   90.00
_cell.angle_beta   90.00
_cell.angle_gamma   90.00
#
_symmetry.space_group_name_H-M   'P 1'
#
loop_
_entity.id
_entity.type
_entity.pdbx_description
1 polymer ?
#
loop_
_entity_poly.entity_id
_entity_poly.type
_entity_poly.pdbx_seq_one_letter_code
_entity_poly.pdbx_strand_id
1 'polypeptide(L)'
;MTTGLEAILEPAKDSRPRPRCVHVTVDPNDGRAVKSGRLIDRVANSFRTTVTYSLMLDEWVDIYDVDQVMKIFVTKEQAKIRLRLRVIARASRAEQIVGALCEPIRSPTEILFAVVGDAIRSLSDETQREGPDNLTQRIARDRSNWQRRIQQSIYDRIGFEAELIFELEAQVNEFPEITVRHFDVRAKDAPHRTVSVSMHVMLEPTEERAHDPLPRSDREREERIRSVAVNTFRDEVLLYDCWFDRRKVESILGRAVDRAFKTTAHRARSVQLEPLTPPISREEKVACTIAWKGNAGRQIDFYVEAVLGIEPTGAGLFDSLHLKPRAEWLKDQARRALEIAMHGRDFFDLALADQAEVAARVETILRAAAAESGQSVDPVVAKVVLPENRWLDKQFLELAGEKFKTKNELGSAEFDILLEIQFRTIRPLVDFVRHHDDVARQANDFNKAIEDTILGMVRKTTVSVMSQIEHTDYFAKWEKWDDPADATARTLPGEPNYVHNRLAFAIVSELRSRFAPALCIVRLRRVDKDVGEIIRAIMALGPMTVKLEIMPMGLTSNAQVMPVTTRFRPGFLDPSRVPEVIARGKAHLVREHILETLKSSERQFLDGLPANEIKSVRKGLAAPVDANDPRAMQTRLERHVSQQMIETYGFSIHVEDVDVGLTREEILRIGVQGFGTETQQALLEQGQKLIEESRSDPEDLRKLVKKLQAALQDNPLLTADDRNRYFLDESLLEGAEAKLAKHGETMRKLIGASVQSTLALTDQAQRSRDNEADDARPTDRTSEDEAVIDVTPGRPSRPNQL
;
A
#
# COMPACT_ATOMS: atom_id res chain seq x y z
N MET A 1 22.43 96.59 -52.87
CA MET A 1 22.52 95.61 -51.78
C MET A 1 23.20 94.36 -52.33
N THR A 2 24.46 94.19 -51.95
CA THR A 2 25.32 93.05 -52.27
C THR A 2 25.03 91.95 -51.24
N THR A 3 24.34 90.89 -51.63
CA THR A 3 24.24 89.67 -50.81
C THR A 3 25.39 88.75 -51.20
N GLY A 4 26.41 88.72 -50.35
CA GLY A 4 27.54 87.81 -50.45
C GLY A 4 27.13 86.37 -50.15
N LEU A 5 27.54 85.48 -51.03
CA LEU A 5 27.72 84.05 -50.76
C LEU A 5 29.08 83.91 -50.08
N GLU A 6 29.11 83.97 -48.75
CA GLU A 6 30.25 83.50 -47.96
C GLU A 6 29.78 82.37 -47.04
N ALA A 7 30.44 81.21 -47.21
CA ALA A 7 30.44 79.96 -46.44
C ALA A 7 30.09 78.76 -47.37
N ILE A 8 30.88 77.70 -47.59
CA ILE A 8 32.19 77.25 -47.12
C ILE A 8 32.77 76.47 -48.32
N LEU A 9 33.86 76.95 -48.91
CA LEU A 9 34.70 76.17 -49.84
C LEU A 9 36.09 76.17 -49.21
N GLU A 10 36.54 75.05 -48.66
CA GLU A 10 37.96 74.85 -48.39
C GLU A 10 38.64 74.46 -49.71
N PRO A 11 39.54 75.29 -50.28
CA PRO A 11 40.25 74.92 -51.49
C PRO A 11 41.40 73.98 -51.14
N ALA A 12 41.36 72.76 -51.69
CA ALA A 12 42.55 71.92 -51.77
C ALA A 12 43.63 72.69 -52.57
N LYS A 13 44.77 72.94 -51.93
CA LYS A 13 45.95 73.53 -52.56
C LYS A 13 46.48 72.57 -53.62
N ASP A 14 46.11 72.82 -54.88
CA ASP A 14 46.93 72.38 -56.00
C ASP A 14 46.82 73.39 -57.16
N SER A 15 47.98 73.76 -57.70
CA SER A 15 48.17 74.83 -58.67
C SER A 15 47.34 74.61 -59.95
N ARG A 16 46.24 75.37 -60.11
CA ARG A 16 45.43 75.41 -61.33
C ARG A 16 45.24 76.86 -61.81
N PRO A 17 45.12 77.09 -63.13
CA PRO A 17 44.90 78.42 -63.72
C PRO A 17 43.63 79.06 -63.17
N ARG A 18 43.62 80.40 -63.02
CA ARG A 18 42.47 81.16 -62.51
C ARG A 18 41.17 80.72 -63.22
N PRO A 19 40.09 80.40 -62.50
CA PRO A 19 38.84 79.95 -63.09
C PRO A 19 38.29 81.02 -64.05
N ARG A 20 37.79 80.57 -65.21
CA ARG A 20 37.11 81.44 -66.16
C ARG A 20 35.74 81.79 -65.56
N CYS A 21 35.59 83.00 -65.05
CA CYS A 21 34.30 83.50 -64.59
C CYS A 21 33.56 84.17 -65.76
N VAL A 22 32.29 83.83 -65.96
CA VAL A 22 31.40 84.53 -66.87
C VAL A 22 30.32 85.26 -66.08
N HIS A 23 30.21 86.56 -66.33
CA HIS A 23 29.15 87.39 -65.77
C HIS A 23 28.00 87.47 -66.75
N VAL A 24 26.82 87.07 -66.31
CA VAL A 24 25.58 87.20 -67.09
C VAL A 24 24.65 88.13 -66.32
N THR A 25 24.27 89.23 -66.97
CA THR A 25 23.29 90.18 -66.43
C THR A 25 21.92 89.82 -66.97
N VAL A 26 20.93 89.67 -66.10
CA VAL A 26 19.54 89.33 -66.44
C VAL A 26 18.56 90.35 -65.87
N ASP A 27 17.39 90.45 -66.50
CA ASP A 27 16.23 91.14 -65.93
C ASP A 27 15.57 90.21 -64.89
N PRO A 28 15.48 90.60 -63.61
CA PRO A 28 14.99 89.74 -62.53
C PRO A 28 13.48 89.41 -62.64
N ASN A 29 12.72 90.10 -63.52
CA ASN A 29 11.30 89.82 -63.69
C ASN A 29 11.03 88.70 -64.70
N ASP A 30 11.89 88.51 -65.70
CA ASP A 30 11.68 87.55 -66.79
C ASP A 30 12.86 86.59 -67.03
N GLY A 31 13.97 86.75 -66.29
CA GLY A 31 15.15 85.89 -66.33
C GLY A 31 15.96 85.99 -67.63
N ARG A 32 15.64 86.91 -68.55
CA ARG A 32 16.31 86.99 -69.86
C ARG A 32 17.64 87.72 -69.77
N ALA A 33 18.66 87.18 -70.44
CA ALA A 33 19.98 87.78 -70.55
C ALA A 33 19.94 89.11 -71.30
N VAL A 34 20.51 90.14 -70.67
CA VAL A 34 20.64 91.48 -71.23
C VAL A 34 21.86 91.50 -72.16
N LYS A 35 21.62 91.33 -73.47
CA LYS A 35 22.68 91.34 -74.48
C LYS A 35 23.34 92.73 -74.53
N SER A 36 24.67 92.78 -74.52
CA SER A 36 25.45 94.00 -74.69
C SER A 36 25.44 94.46 -76.17
N GLY A 37 24.27 94.98 -76.59
CA GLY A 37 24.04 95.66 -77.86
C GLY A 37 24.42 97.14 -77.83
N ARG A 38 24.12 97.87 -78.92
CA ARG A 38 24.58 99.24 -79.23
C ARG A 38 24.23 100.26 -78.12
N LEU A 39 24.86 101.44 -78.15
CA LEU A 39 24.78 102.50 -77.13
C LEU A 39 23.35 102.83 -76.63
N ILE A 40 22.33 102.68 -77.49
CA ILE A 40 20.91 102.92 -77.20
C ILE A 40 20.33 101.85 -76.25
N ASP A 41 20.75 100.59 -76.38
CA ASP A 41 20.33 99.51 -75.48
C ASP A 41 20.93 99.69 -74.08
N ARG A 42 22.13 100.29 -73.99
CA ARG A 42 22.76 100.59 -72.68
C ARG A 42 22.00 101.66 -71.90
N VAL A 43 21.44 102.67 -72.58
CA VAL A 43 20.65 103.75 -71.95
C VAL A 43 19.25 103.28 -71.56
N ALA A 44 18.62 102.42 -72.37
CA ALA A 44 17.35 101.80 -72.02
C ALA A 44 17.47 100.82 -70.84
N ASN A 45 18.59 100.09 -70.75
CA ASN A 45 18.86 99.14 -69.67
C ASN A 45 19.30 99.80 -68.35
N SER A 46 19.85 101.02 -68.37
CA SER A 46 20.23 101.74 -67.13
C SER A 46 19.05 102.14 -66.23
N PHE A 47 17.81 102.07 -66.73
CA PHE A 47 16.59 102.31 -65.94
C PHE A 47 15.89 101.02 -65.46
N ARG A 48 16.37 99.83 -65.87
CA ARG A 48 15.84 98.55 -65.38
C ARG A 48 16.67 98.04 -64.21
N THR A 49 16.00 97.54 -63.18
CA THR A 49 16.67 96.80 -62.10
C THR A 49 17.24 95.53 -62.72
N THR A 50 18.55 95.42 -62.89
CA THR A 50 19.19 94.21 -63.44
C THR A 50 20.03 93.51 -62.38
N VAL A 51 20.11 92.19 -62.43
CA VAL A 51 20.94 91.38 -61.53
C VAL A 51 22.04 90.69 -62.34
N THR A 52 23.29 90.79 -61.87
CA THR A 52 24.43 90.12 -62.51
C THR A 52 24.80 88.88 -61.72
N TYR A 53 24.73 87.73 -62.37
CA TYR A 53 25.19 86.45 -61.84
C TYR A 53 26.60 86.17 -62.33
N SER A 54 27.43 85.66 -61.44
CA SER A 54 28.80 85.24 -61.74
C SER A 54 28.85 83.72 -61.74
N LEU A 55 29.16 83.10 -62.89
CA LEU A 55 29.34 81.65 -62.99
C LEU A 55 30.81 81.32 -63.11
N MET A 56 31.27 80.45 -62.22
CA MET A 56 32.56 79.80 -62.31
C MET A 56 32.44 78.68 -63.32
N LEU A 57 33.15 78.79 -64.44
CA LEU A 57 33.09 77.81 -65.51
C LEU A 57 34.13 76.72 -65.32
N ASP A 58 33.79 75.53 -65.80
CA ASP A 58 34.66 74.36 -65.87
C ASP A 58 35.25 73.93 -64.50
N GLU A 59 34.66 74.42 -63.40
CA GLU A 59 34.97 74.06 -62.03
C GLU A 59 33.77 73.29 -61.45
N TRP A 60 34.07 72.16 -60.81
CA TRP A 60 33.04 71.38 -60.14
C TRP A 60 32.77 71.97 -58.77
N VAL A 61 31.50 72.26 -58.49
CA VAL A 61 31.02 72.70 -57.18
C VAL A 61 30.31 71.54 -56.51
N ASP A 62 30.77 71.15 -55.33
CA ASP A 62 30.13 70.13 -54.50
C ASP A 62 29.06 70.77 -53.60
N ILE A 63 27.87 70.17 -53.57
CA ILE A 63 26.74 70.58 -52.74
C ILE A 63 26.44 69.43 -51.78
N TYR A 64 26.68 69.68 -50.48
CA TYR A 64 26.72 68.65 -49.43
C TYR A 64 25.44 68.52 -48.59
N ASP A 65 24.41 69.34 -48.84
CA ASP A 65 23.23 69.47 -47.96
C ASP A 65 21.89 69.29 -48.71
N VAL A 66 21.82 68.29 -49.60
CA VAL A 66 20.60 67.98 -50.38
C VAL A 66 19.58 67.18 -49.54
N ASP A 67 19.92 66.83 -48.29
CA ASP A 67 19.05 66.10 -47.36
C ASP A 67 17.74 66.85 -47.05
N GLN A 68 17.71 68.17 -47.20
CA GLN A 68 16.48 68.98 -47.03
C GLN A 68 15.44 68.73 -48.13
N VAL A 69 15.87 68.31 -49.34
CA VAL A 69 14.97 67.99 -50.47
C VAL A 69 14.13 66.75 -50.18
N MET A 70 14.68 65.82 -49.41
CA MET A 70 14.07 64.54 -49.05
C MET A 70 12.97 64.66 -47.98
N LYS A 71 12.97 65.72 -47.17
CA LYS A 71 11.95 65.92 -46.12
C LYS A 71 10.60 66.43 -46.64
N ILE A 72 10.54 66.88 -47.89
CA ILE A 72 9.34 67.51 -48.50
C ILE A 72 8.44 66.47 -49.20
N PHE A 73 8.85 65.20 -49.27
CA PHE A 73 8.04 64.14 -49.88
C PHE A 73 6.85 63.72 -49.00
N VAL A 74 5.66 63.69 -49.60
CA VAL A 74 4.41 63.24 -48.97
C VAL A 74 4.35 61.70 -48.83
N THR A 75 5.37 60.98 -49.29
CA THR A 75 5.49 59.54 -49.11
C THR A 75 6.01 59.22 -47.72
N LYS A 76 5.22 58.52 -46.89
CA LYS A 76 5.57 58.09 -45.52
C LYS A 76 6.79 57.14 -45.42
N GLU A 77 7.53 56.91 -46.50
CA GLU A 77 8.78 56.14 -46.49
C GLU A 77 9.91 57.04 -45.98
N GLN A 78 10.34 56.86 -44.71
CA GLN A 78 11.52 57.55 -44.18
C GLN A 78 12.78 56.96 -44.82
N ALA A 79 13.24 57.56 -45.92
CA ALA A 79 14.49 57.17 -46.56
C ALA A 79 15.66 58.00 -45.98
N LYS A 80 16.57 57.35 -45.25
CA LYS A 80 17.85 57.95 -44.82
C LYS A 80 18.88 57.85 -45.94
N ILE A 81 18.76 58.72 -46.94
CA ILE A 81 19.68 58.79 -48.08
C ILE A 81 20.40 60.12 -48.01
N ARG A 82 21.74 60.08 -48.00
CA ARG A 82 22.55 61.29 -48.15
C ARG A 82 22.87 61.50 -49.62
N LEU A 83 22.57 62.70 -50.09
CA LEU A 83 22.74 63.09 -51.48
C LEU A 83 23.84 64.13 -51.60
N ARG A 84 24.91 63.80 -52.33
CA ARG A 84 25.93 64.77 -52.73
C ARG A 84 25.79 65.04 -54.22
N LEU A 85 25.67 66.31 -54.58
CA LEU A 85 25.57 66.74 -55.96
C LEU A 85 26.80 67.54 -56.33
N ARG A 86 27.45 67.17 -57.41
CA ARG A 86 28.58 67.89 -57.98
C ARG A 86 28.14 68.46 -59.32
N VAL A 87 28.28 69.76 -59.54
CA VAL A 87 27.82 70.43 -60.79
C VAL A 87 28.94 71.21 -61.46
N ILE A 88 28.94 71.26 -62.78
CA ILE A 88 29.90 72.03 -63.60
C ILE A 88 29.13 72.84 -64.65
N ALA A 89 29.47 74.12 -64.76
CA ALA A 89 28.89 75.04 -65.72
C ALA A 89 29.79 75.18 -66.95
N ARG A 90 29.21 75.06 -68.16
CA ARG A 90 29.93 75.29 -69.42
C ARG A 90 29.66 76.68 -69.97
N ALA A 91 30.70 77.30 -70.52
CA ALA A 91 30.64 78.65 -71.09
C ALA A 91 29.50 78.83 -72.10
N SER A 92 29.29 77.83 -72.96
CA SER A 92 28.31 77.84 -74.04
C SER A 92 26.85 77.88 -73.56
N ARG A 93 26.59 77.61 -72.27
CA ARG A 93 25.24 77.58 -71.69
C ARG A 93 25.04 78.57 -70.54
N ALA A 94 25.99 79.48 -70.31
CA ALA A 94 25.93 80.42 -69.19
C ALA A 94 24.63 81.24 -69.15
N GLU A 95 24.16 81.73 -70.31
CA GLU A 95 22.89 82.49 -70.39
C GLU A 95 21.68 81.63 -70.03
N GLN A 96 21.64 80.36 -70.47
CA GLN A 96 20.56 79.43 -70.17
C GLN A 96 20.53 79.08 -68.68
N ILE A 97 21.70 78.80 -68.09
CA ILE A 97 21.82 78.44 -66.68
C ILE A 97 21.33 79.58 -65.79
N VAL A 98 21.74 80.81 -66.06
CA VAL A 98 21.32 81.96 -65.26
C VAL A 98 19.83 82.24 -65.45
N GLY A 99 19.31 82.14 -66.68
CA GLY A 99 17.89 82.32 -66.93
C GLY A 99 17.04 81.27 -66.21
N ALA A 100 17.49 80.01 -66.14
CA ALA A 100 16.80 78.94 -65.42
C ALA A 100 16.86 79.08 -63.89
N LEU A 101 17.87 79.75 -63.36
CA LEU A 101 18.06 79.97 -61.91
C LEU A 101 17.56 81.33 -61.42
N CYS A 102 17.04 82.17 -62.32
CA CYS A 102 16.54 83.50 -61.97
C CYS A 102 15.02 83.45 -61.79
N GLU A 103 14.56 83.24 -60.55
CA GLU A 103 13.16 83.43 -60.17
C GLU A 103 13.03 84.58 -59.16
N PRO A 104 11.93 85.37 -59.18
CA PRO A 104 11.78 86.53 -58.29
C PRO A 104 11.67 86.17 -56.79
N ILE A 105 11.27 84.94 -56.47
CA ILE A 105 10.86 84.52 -55.11
C ILE A 105 11.77 83.42 -54.55
N ARG A 106 12.52 82.70 -55.40
CA ARG A 106 13.36 81.57 -55.00
C ARG A 106 14.82 81.84 -55.30
N SER A 107 15.68 81.42 -54.37
CA SER A 107 17.13 81.42 -54.57
C SER A 107 17.54 80.35 -55.61
N PRO A 108 18.69 80.51 -56.29
CA PRO A 108 19.22 79.51 -57.23
C PRO A 108 19.33 78.10 -56.62
N THR A 109 19.71 78.01 -55.34
CA THR A 109 19.81 76.75 -54.62
C THR A 109 18.44 76.09 -54.44
N GLU A 110 17.42 76.86 -54.08
CA GLU A 110 16.04 76.34 -53.93
C GLU A 110 15.46 75.85 -55.26
N ILE A 111 15.78 76.52 -56.38
CA ILE A 111 15.34 76.11 -57.72
C ILE A 111 16.02 74.80 -58.13
N LEU A 112 17.34 74.71 -57.95
CA LEU A 112 18.09 73.49 -58.23
C LEU A 112 17.56 72.31 -57.39
N PHE A 113 17.28 72.55 -56.11
CA PHE A 113 16.71 71.56 -55.20
C PHE A 113 15.28 71.16 -55.57
N ALA A 114 14.45 72.10 -56.03
CA ALA A 114 13.12 71.77 -56.55
C ALA A 114 13.19 70.87 -57.79
N VAL A 115 14.11 71.14 -58.72
CA VAL A 115 14.32 70.31 -59.92
C VAL A 115 14.78 68.90 -59.56
N VAL A 116 15.73 68.77 -58.62
CA VAL A 116 16.18 67.47 -58.12
C VAL A 116 15.04 66.74 -57.41
N GLY A 117 14.28 67.45 -56.56
CA GLY A 117 13.13 66.91 -55.85
C GLY A 117 12.04 66.37 -56.77
N ASP A 118 11.68 67.12 -57.82
CA ASP A 118 10.71 66.71 -58.83
C ASP A 118 11.17 65.46 -59.60
N ALA A 119 12.46 65.40 -59.97
CA ALA A 119 13.02 64.25 -60.69
C ALA A 119 12.98 62.98 -59.83
N ILE A 120 13.38 63.09 -58.55
CA ILE A 120 13.29 61.98 -57.58
C ILE A 120 11.83 61.56 -57.39
N ARG A 121 10.89 62.52 -57.31
CA ARG A 121 9.45 62.24 -57.18
C ARG A 121 8.94 61.39 -58.34
N SER A 122 9.20 61.85 -59.57
CA SER A 122 8.74 61.17 -60.78
C SER A 122 9.28 59.74 -60.85
N LEU A 123 10.57 59.57 -60.54
CA LEU A 123 11.19 58.25 -60.54
C LEU A 123 10.67 57.35 -59.42
N SER A 124 10.39 57.90 -58.24
CA SER A 124 9.75 57.15 -57.16
C SER A 124 8.37 56.65 -57.57
N ASP A 125 7.54 57.52 -58.17
CA ASP A 125 6.19 57.15 -58.61
C ASP A 125 6.19 56.11 -59.75
N GLU A 126 7.19 56.18 -60.64
CA GLU A 126 7.41 55.20 -61.71
C GLU A 126 7.85 53.84 -61.17
N THR A 127 8.89 53.82 -60.34
CA THR A 127 9.52 52.59 -59.82
C THR A 127 8.73 51.91 -58.70
N GLN A 128 7.85 52.64 -58.00
CA GLN A 128 6.95 52.04 -56.99
C GLN A 128 6.04 50.96 -57.62
N ARG A 129 5.79 51.04 -58.93
CA ARG A 129 4.99 50.03 -59.65
C ARG A 129 5.77 48.75 -59.97
N GLU A 130 7.10 48.77 -59.83
CA GLU A 130 7.99 47.69 -60.27
C GLU A 130 8.27 46.65 -59.16
N GLY A 131 7.96 46.95 -57.90
CA GLY A 131 8.13 45.99 -56.80
C GLY A 131 7.86 46.56 -55.40
N PRO A 132 7.81 45.68 -54.37
CA PRO A 132 7.51 46.04 -52.99
C PRO A 132 8.70 46.63 -52.22
N ASP A 133 9.89 46.64 -52.82
CA ASP A 133 11.12 47.18 -52.26
C ASP A 133 10.90 48.63 -51.81
N ASN A 134 11.41 49.04 -50.63
CA ASN A 134 11.32 50.44 -50.19
C ASN A 134 12.21 51.37 -51.06
N LEU A 135 11.99 52.69 -51.02
CA LEU A 135 12.73 53.64 -51.88
C LEU A 135 14.26 53.46 -51.83
N THR A 136 14.83 53.20 -50.66
CA THR A 136 16.27 52.93 -50.47
C THR A 136 16.72 51.67 -51.20
N GLN A 137 15.95 50.58 -51.13
CA GLN A 137 16.21 49.32 -51.84
C GLN A 137 16.03 49.48 -53.36
N ARG A 138 15.01 50.21 -53.81
CA ARG A 138 14.79 50.52 -55.24
C ARG A 138 15.95 51.31 -55.82
N ILE A 139 16.42 52.34 -55.11
CA ILE A 139 17.59 53.14 -55.50
C ILE A 139 18.88 52.32 -55.44
N ALA A 140 19.05 51.44 -54.43
CA ALA A 140 20.23 50.58 -54.34
C ALA A 140 20.32 49.60 -55.51
N ARG A 141 19.18 49.02 -55.91
CA ARG A 141 19.07 48.00 -56.97
C ARG A 141 19.38 48.55 -58.36
N ASP A 142 18.95 49.77 -58.68
CA ASP A 142 19.20 50.41 -59.98
C ASP A 142 19.83 51.81 -59.87
N ARG A 143 20.83 51.91 -59.00
CA ARG A 143 21.51 53.18 -58.68
C ARG A 143 21.97 53.94 -59.91
N SER A 144 22.48 53.22 -60.91
CA SER A 144 23.06 53.82 -62.12
C SER A 144 22.01 54.53 -62.98
N ASN A 145 20.80 53.98 -63.08
CA ASN A 145 19.72 54.55 -63.87
C ASN A 145 19.10 55.76 -63.15
N TRP A 146 18.89 55.64 -61.84
CA TRP A 146 18.43 56.75 -61.00
C TRP A 146 19.36 57.94 -61.08
N GLN A 147 20.67 57.73 -60.92
CA GLN A 147 21.67 58.79 -61.08
C GLN A 147 21.59 59.43 -62.47
N ARG A 148 21.59 58.62 -63.53
CA ARG A 148 21.56 59.12 -64.92
C ARG A 148 20.32 59.96 -65.20
N ARG A 149 19.13 59.52 -64.79
CA ARG A 149 17.87 60.22 -65.08
C ARG A 149 17.75 61.53 -64.31
N ILE A 150 18.22 61.58 -63.06
CA ILE A 150 18.25 62.83 -62.28
C ILE A 150 19.26 63.81 -62.92
N GLN A 151 20.45 63.33 -63.29
CA GLN A 151 21.46 64.14 -63.98
C GLN A 151 20.92 64.73 -65.29
N GLN A 152 20.21 63.92 -66.07
CA GLN A 152 19.59 64.36 -67.31
C GLN A 152 18.50 65.41 -67.07
N SER A 153 17.67 65.26 -66.03
CA SER A 153 16.68 66.28 -65.64
C SER A 153 17.32 67.62 -65.27
N ILE A 154 18.44 67.61 -64.52
CA ILE A 154 19.20 68.82 -64.19
C ILE A 154 19.77 69.47 -65.46
N TYR A 155 20.35 68.66 -66.35
CA TYR A 155 20.91 69.14 -67.61
C TYR A 155 19.85 69.73 -68.55
N ASP A 156 18.69 69.09 -68.67
CA ASP A 156 17.62 69.51 -69.57
C ASP A 156 16.92 70.77 -69.07
N ARG A 157 16.70 70.88 -67.75
CA ARG A 157 15.97 72.01 -67.15
C ARG A 157 16.86 73.22 -66.85
N ILE A 158 18.09 73.00 -66.40
CA ILE A 158 18.98 74.07 -65.93
C ILE A 158 20.20 74.24 -66.84
N GLY A 159 20.72 73.15 -67.42
CA GLY A 159 21.89 73.20 -68.31
C GLY A 159 23.23 72.92 -67.64
N PHE A 160 23.25 72.59 -66.34
CA PHE A 160 24.44 72.10 -65.65
C PHE A 160 24.76 70.66 -66.05
N GLU A 161 26.04 70.34 -66.20
CA GLU A 161 26.48 68.96 -66.13
C GLU A 161 26.60 68.59 -64.66
N ALA A 162 26.01 67.45 -64.29
CA ALA A 162 25.88 67.03 -62.91
C ALA A 162 26.42 65.62 -62.72
N GLU A 163 27.15 65.41 -61.63
CA GLU A 163 27.48 64.10 -61.09
C GLU A 163 26.75 63.97 -59.74
N LEU A 164 26.02 62.87 -59.56
CA LEU A 164 25.18 62.63 -58.38
C LEU A 164 25.73 61.43 -57.63
N ILE A 165 26.07 61.59 -56.35
CA ILE A 165 26.62 60.54 -55.51
C ILE A 165 25.60 60.20 -54.41
N PHE A 166 25.02 59.01 -54.50
CA PHE A 166 24.18 58.44 -53.43
C PHE A 166 25.05 57.82 -52.33
N GLU A 167 24.90 58.29 -51.10
CA GLU A 167 25.44 57.63 -49.91
C GLU A 167 24.27 57.01 -49.13
N LEU A 168 24.12 55.68 -49.27
CA LEU A 168 23.08 54.92 -48.58
C LEU A 168 23.61 54.49 -47.21
N GLU A 169 22.96 54.88 -46.11
CA GLU A 169 23.26 54.32 -44.78
C GLU A 169 22.82 52.83 -44.73
N ALA A 170 23.50 52.01 -43.92
CA ALA A 170 23.22 50.58 -43.81
C ALA A 170 21.74 50.30 -43.51
N GLN A 171 21.12 49.41 -44.30
CA GLN A 171 19.67 49.17 -44.31
C GLN A 171 19.14 48.71 -42.94
N VAL A 172 18.18 49.44 -42.39
CA VAL A 172 17.25 48.93 -41.36
C VAL A 172 16.02 48.43 -42.10
N ASN A 173 15.79 47.11 -42.11
CA ASN A 173 14.56 46.54 -42.66
C ASN A 173 13.41 46.82 -41.69
N GLU A 174 12.73 47.95 -41.85
CA GLU A 174 11.49 48.26 -41.13
C GLU A 174 10.32 47.50 -41.80
N PHE A 175 9.79 46.51 -41.09
CA PHE A 175 8.60 45.77 -41.50
C PHE A 175 7.35 46.52 -41.04
N PRO A 176 6.35 46.77 -41.90
CA PRO A 176 5.12 47.43 -41.48
C PRO A 176 4.41 46.67 -40.36
N GLU A 177 4.25 47.32 -39.21
CA GLU A 177 3.49 46.80 -38.06
C GLU A 177 2.11 47.46 -38.04
N ILE A 178 1.06 46.65 -38.10
CA ILE A 178 -0.33 47.11 -38.13
C ILE A 178 -1.06 46.54 -36.93
N THR A 179 -1.67 47.42 -36.13
CA THR A 179 -2.45 47.04 -34.95
C THR A 179 -3.91 47.35 -35.19
N VAL A 180 -4.75 46.30 -35.25
CA VAL A 180 -6.21 46.43 -35.33
C VAL A 180 -6.79 46.21 -33.94
N ARG A 181 -7.29 47.28 -33.32
CA ARG A 181 -7.83 47.24 -31.95
C ARG A 181 -9.33 46.94 -31.95
N HIS A 182 -9.76 46.13 -30.98
CA HIS A 182 -11.14 45.93 -30.53
C HIS A 182 -12.18 45.84 -31.66
N PHE A 183 -12.22 44.69 -32.34
CA PHE A 183 -13.27 44.38 -33.30
C PHE A 183 -13.92 43.03 -33.02
N ASP A 184 -15.17 42.92 -33.43
CA ASP A 184 -16.03 41.79 -33.15
C ASP A 184 -15.86 40.67 -34.19
N VAL A 185 -15.63 39.46 -33.71
CA VAL A 185 -15.56 38.24 -34.53
C VAL A 185 -16.53 37.19 -33.99
N ARG A 186 -16.88 36.22 -34.85
CA ARG A 186 -17.76 35.10 -34.50
C ARG A 186 -17.09 33.81 -34.95
N ALA A 187 -16.92 32.88 -34.01
CA ALA A 187 -16.35 31.58 -34.31
C ALA A 187 -17.31 30.71 -35.13
N LYS A 188 -16.75 29.77 -35.88
CA LYS A 188 -17.46 28.88 -36.80
C LYS A 188 -18.58 28.08 -36.13
N ASP A 189 -18.30 27.53 -34.95
CA ASP A 189 -19.20 26.68 -34.16
C ASP A 189 -20.08 27.47 -33.17
N ALA A 190 -19.95 28.80 -33.12
CA ALA A 190 -20.71 29.66 -32.22
C ALA A 190 -21.12 30.99 -32.90
N PRO A 191 -21.96 30.96 -33.95
CA PRO A 191 -22.35 32.15 -34.70
C PRO A 191 -23.22 33.13 -33.89
N HIS A 192 -23.82 32.67 -32.79
CA HIS A 192 -24.60 33.48 -31.86
C HIS A 192 -23.73 34.28 -30.87
N ARG A 193 -22.45 33.90 -30.71
CA ARG A 193 -21.52 34.51 -29.74
C ARG A 193 -20.54 35.43 -30.46
N THR A 194 -20.52 36.69 -30.06
CA THR A 194 -19.52 37.67 -30.48
C THR A 194 -18.35 37.70 -29.49
N VAL A 195 -17.12 37.66 -30.00
CA VAL A 195 -15.89 37.82 -29.24
C VAL A 195 -15.16 39.06 -29.75
N SER A 196 -14.83 40.00 -28.88
CA SER A 196 -14.02 41.17 -29.24
C SER A 196 -12.54 40.80 -29.17
N VAL A 197 -11.83 40.99 -30.27
CA VAL A 197 -10.40 40.68 -30.40
C VAL A 197 -9.61 41.91 -30.85
N SER A 198 -8.33 41.94 -30.48
CA SER A 198 -7.34 42.85 -31.03
C SER A 198 -6.22 42.02 -31.66
N MET A 199 -5.67 42.51 -32.77
CA MET A 199 -4.66 41.78 -33.53
C MET A 199 -3.52 42.70 -33.96
N HIS A 200 -2.30 42.21 -33.78
CA HIS A 200 -1.06 42.82 -34.24
C HIS A 200 -0.50 41.97 -35.38
N VAL A 201 -0.24 42.61 -36.53
CA VAL A 201 0.27 41.94 -37.73
C VAL A 201 1.54 42.64 -38.19
N MET A 202 2.61 41.87 -38.37
CA MET A 202 3.83 42.36 -39.01
C MET A 202 3.90 41.80 -40.42
N LEU A 203 3.96 42.68 -41.42
CA LEU A 203 4.06 42.30 -42.82
C LEU A 203 5.50 42.32 -43.30
N GLU A 204 5.91 41.30 -44.04
CA GLU A 204 7.20 41.26 -44.72
C GLU A 204 7.04 41.18 -46.24
N PRO A 205 7.89 41.88 -47.01
CA PRO A 205 7.93 41.75 -48.46
C PRO A 205 8.27 40.32 -48.86
N THR A 206 7.71 39.88 -49.99
CA THR A 206 8.01 38.58 -50.59
C THR A 206 8.52 38.75 -52.01
N GLU A 207 9.23 37.75 -52.53
CA GLU A 207 9.74 37.74 -53.92
C GLU A 207 8.65 37.56 -54.98
N GLU A 208 7.38 37.46 -54.58
CA GLU A 208 6.26 37.30 -55.51
C GLU A 208 5.99 38.60 -56.28
N ARG A 209 5.51 38.48 -57.52
CA ARG A 209 5.15 39.66 -58.33
C ARG A 209 3.86 40.28 -57.80
N ALA A 210 3.91 41.57 -57.45
CA ALA A 210 2.72 42.31 -57.04
C ALA A 210 1.77 42.46 -58.25
N HIS A 211 0.52 42.06 -58.06
CA HIS A 211 -0.58 42.29 -59.01
C HIS A 211 -1.38 43.54 -58.64
N ASP A 212 -1.46 43.83 -57.34
CA ASP A 212 -2.13 45.02 -56.79
C ASP A 212 -1.12 45.85 -55.96
N PRO A 213 -1.29 47.19 -55.89
CA PRO A 213 -0.55 47.99 -54.93
C PRO A 213 -1.00 47.67 -53.50
N LEU A 214 -0.06 47.69 -52.55
CA LEU A 214 -0.40 47.65 -51.12
C LEU A 214 -1.30 48.86 -50.79
N PRO A 215 -2.36 48.70 -49.96
CA PRO A 215 -3.21 49.83 -49.58
C PRO A 215 -2.39 50.98 -49.01
N ARG A 216 -2.74 52.21 -49.39
CA ARG A 216 -1.90 53.39 -49.16
C ARG A 216 -2.06 53.94 -47.75
N SER A 217 -3.23 53.74 -47.14
CA SER A 217 -3.52 54.20 -45.78
C SER A 217 -3.50 53.07 -44.77
N ASP A 218 -3.07 53.37 -43.55
CA ASP A 218 -3.08 52.41 -42.44
C ASP A 218 -4.53 51.95 -42.14
N ARG A 219 -5.51 52.84 -42.30
CA ARG A 219 -6.94 52.52 -42.19
C ARG A 219 -7.42 51.47 -43.20
N GLU A 220 -7.01 51.55 -44.45
CA GLU A 220 -7.38 50.53 -45.46
C GLU A 220 -6.72 49.18 -45.16
N ARG A 221 -5.49 49.20 -44.63
CA ARG A 221 -4.79 47.97 -44.21
C ARG A 221 -5.46 47.33 -43.01
N GLU A 222 -5.80 48.14 -42.00
CA GLU A 222 -6.57 47.70 -40.83
C GLU A 222 -7.91 47.10 -41.24
N GLU A 223 -8.65 47.72 -42.16
CA GLU A 223 -9.95 47.24 -42.62
C GLU A 223 -9.82 45.91 -43.41
N ARG A 224 -8.78 45.77 -44.24
CA ARG A 224 -8.50 44.51 -44.95
C ARG A 224 -8.15 43.40 -43.98
N ILE A 225 -7.27 43.68 -43.02
CA ILE A 225 -6.88 42.73 -41.95
C ILE A 225 -8.10 42.33 -41.11
N ARG A 226 -8.94 43.30 -40.72
CA ARG A 226 -10.20 43.07 -39.99
C ARG A 226 -11.14 42.16 -40.79
N SER A 227 -11.37 42.45 -42.07
CA SER A 227 -12.24 41.65 -42.93
C SER A 227 -11.74 40.21 -43.07
N VAL A 228 -10.43 40.02 -43.23
CA VAL A 228 -9.81 38.69 -43.27
C VAL A 228 -10.01 37.96 -41.96
N ALA A 229 -9.75 38.60 -40.82
CA ALA A 229 -9.96 38.00 -39.51
C ALA A 229 -11.43 37.60 -39.31
N VAL A 230 -12.38 38.50 -39.56
CA VAL A 230 -13.83 38.22 -39.43
C VAL A 230 -14.25 37.01 -40.27
N ASN A 231 -13.84 36.93 -41.54
CA ASN A 231 -14.16 35.80 -42.40
C ASN A 231 -13.47 34.50 -41.94
N THR A 232 -12.21 34.58 -41.52
CA THR A 232 -11.45 33.41 -41.04
C THR A 232 -12.05 32.85 -39.76
N PHE A 233 -12.48 33.72 -38.84
CA PHE A 233 -13.17 33.28 -37.62
C PHE A 233 -14.46 32.56 -37.92
N ARG A 234 -15.24 33.06 -38.90
CA ARG A 234 -16.49 32.43 -39.34
C ARG A 234 -16.27 31.07 -40.02
N ASP A 235 -15.21 30.93 -40.81
CA ASP A 235 -15.05 29.79 -41.72
C ASP A 235 -14.14 28.68 -41.16
N GLU A 236 -13.14 29.05 -40.34
CA GLU A 236 -12.03 28.16 -39.94
C GLU A 236 -11.79 28.05 -38.42
N VAL A 237 -12.10 29.07 -37.60
CA VAL A 237 -11.74 29.09 -36.16
C VAL A 237 -12.89 28.59 -35.28
N LEU A 238 -12.58 27.66 -34.37
CA LEU A 238 -13.51 27.19 -33.34
C LEU A 238 -13.45 28.08 -32.09
N LEU A 239 -14.56 28.17 -31.35
CA LEU A 239 -14.65 28.93 -30.10
C LEU A 239 -13.67 28.37 -29.05
N TYR A 240 -13.48 27.04 -29.04
CA TYR A 240 -12.50 26.38 -28.19
C TYR A 240 -11.09 26.91 -28.43
N ASP A 241 -10.67 26.98 -29.68
CA ASP A 241 -9.32 27.44 -30.05
C ASP A 241 -9.13 28.90 -29.63
N CYS A 242 -10.17 29.72 -29.78
CA CYS A 242 -10.18 31.12 -29.34
C CYS A 242 -9.97 31.28 -27.83
N TRP A 243 -10.56 30.41 -27.01
CA TRP A 243 -10.46 30.47 -25.55
C TRP A 243 -9.22 29.80 -24.97
N PHE A 244 -8.80 28.67 -25.56
CA PHE A 244 -7.82 27.77 -24.93
C PHE A 244 -6.57 27.50 -25.78
N ASP A 245 -6.59 27.79 -27.09
CA ASP A 245 -5.45 27.55 -28.00
C ASP A 245 -5.18 28.74 -28.93
N ARG A 246 -4.74 29.84 -28.31
CA ARG A 246 -4.38 31.08 -28.99
C ARG A 246 -3.38 30.87 -30.14
N ARG A 247 -2.38 30.00 -29.95
CA ARG A 247 -1.32 29.78 -30.96
C ARG A 247 -1.89 29.17 -32.24
N LYS A 248 -2.85 28.26 -32.11
CA LYS A 248 -3.53 27.68 -33.26
C LYS A 248 -4.34 28.73 -34.02
N VAL A 249 -5.04 29.63 -33.32
CA VAL A 249 -5.76 30.75 -33.94
C VAL A 249 -4.79 31.70 -34.66
N GLU A 250 -3.69 32.08 -34.02
CA GLU A 250 -2.64 32.92 -34.64
C GLU A 250 -2.06 32.28 -35.91
N SER A 251 -1.87 30.95 -35.92
CA SER A 251 -1.40 30.21 -37.10
C SER A 251 -2.44 30.19 -38.23
N ILE A 252 -3.72 30.00 -37.92
CA ILE A 252 -4.81 30.03 -38.89
C ILE A 252 -4.94 31.43 -39.50
N LEU A 253 -4.94 32.47 -38.65
CA LEU A 253 -5.00 33.87 -39.08
C LEU A 253 -3.77 34.27 -39.89
N GLY A 254 -2.56 33.83 -39.50
CA GLY A 254 -1.33 34.05 -40.29
C GLY A 254 -1.48 33.56 -41.72
N ARG A 255 -1.93 32.31 -41.92
CA ARG A 255 -2.18 31.75 -43.25
C ARG A 255 -3.29 32.47 -44.02
N ALA A 256 -4.30 33.01 -43.33
CA ALA A 256 -5.37 33.76 -43.98
C ALA A 256 -4.91 35.17 -44.40
N VAL A 257 -4.13 35.84 -43.56
CA VAL A 257 -3.50 37.13 -43.86
C VAL A 257 -2.51 36.97 -45.01
N ASP A 258 -1.67 35.93 -45.01
CA ASP A 258 -0.77 35.60 -46.12
C ASP A 258 -1.52 35.50 -47.44
N ARG A 259 -2.60 34.70 -47.48
CA ARG A 259 -3.45 34.54 -48.67
C ARG A 259 -4.03 35.89 -49.12
N ALA A 260 -4.45 36.73 -48.19
CA ALA A 260 -5.08 38.00 -48.50
C ALA A 260 -4.10 39.07 -48.99
N PHE A 261 -2.84 39.05 -48.55
CA PHE A 261 -1.80 40.01 -48.95
C PHE A 261 -0.87 39.49 -50.05
N LYS A 262 -1.04 38.24 -50.47
CA LYS A 262 -0.34 37.62 -51.61
C LYS A 262 -0.38 38.48 -52.88
N THR A 263 -1.55 39.03 -53.25
CA THR A 263 -1.68 39.86 -54.47
C THR A 263 -0.90 41.17 -54.40
N THR A 264 -0.51 41.59 -53.19
CA THR A 264 0.31 42.78 -52.94
C THR A 264 1.78 42.46 -52.71
N ALA A 265 2.23 41.22 -52.95
CA ALA A 265 3.60 40.74 -52.70
C ALA A 265 4.08 40.86 -51.24
N HIS A 266 3.17 40.74 -50.28
CA HIS A 266 3.50 40.74 -48.84
C HIS A 266 2.97 39.47 -48.17
N ARG A 267 3.65 39.02 -47.12
CA ARG A 267 3.17 37.94 -46.22
C ARG A 267 3.25 38.38 -44.76
N ALA A 268 2.48 37.75 -43.90
CA ALA A 268 2.55 37.93 -42.46
C ALA A 268 3.81 37.24 -41.91
N ARG A 269 4.74 38.04 -41.40
CA ARG A 269 5.89 37.55 -40.62
C ARG A 269 5.45 37.06 -39.24
N SER A 270 4.52 37.78 -38.62
CA SER A 270 3.91 37.40 -37.35
C SER A 270 2.48 37.93 -37.27
N VAL A 271 1.63 37.13 -36.62
CA VAL A 271 0.28 37.53 -36.19
C VAL A 271 0.19 37.23 -34.71
N GLN A 272 -0.17 38.24 -33.93
CA GLN A 272 -0.37 38.12 -32.49
C GLN A 272 -1.75 38.62 -32.13
N LEU A 273 -2.49 37.82 -31.36
CA LEU A 273 -3.77 38.24 -30.78
C LEU A 273 -3.56 38.78 -29.37
N GLU A 274 -4.31 39.78 -28.93
CA GLU A 274 -4.33 40.07 -27.49
C GLU A 274 -4.89 38.86 -26.71
N PRO A 275 -4.33 38.52 -25.53
CA PRO A 275 -4.80 37.39 -24.75
C PRO A 275 -6.24 37.61 -24.31
N LEU A 276 -7.12 36.70 -24.71
CA LEU A 276 -8.50 36.66 -24.23
C LEU A 276 -8.54 35.84 -22.95
N THR A 277 -9.11 36.40 -21.88
CA THR A 277 -9.40 35.62 -20.68
C THR A 277 -10.60 34.72 -20.97
N PRO A 278 -10.45 33.39 -20.96
CA PRO A 278 -11.57 32.49 -21.20
C PRO A 278 -12.60 32.66 -20.07
N PRO A 279 -13.91 32.68 -20.39
CA PRO A 279 -14.95 32.90 -19.38
C PRO A 279 -15.12 31.71 -18.42
N ILE A 280 -14.57 30.55 -18.78
CA ILE A 280 -14.70 29.28 -18.06
C ILE A 280 -13.37 28.54 -18.09
N SER A 281 -13.13 27.68 -17.11
CA SER A 281 -11.94 26.83 -17.11
C SER A 281 -12.06 25.72 -18.16
N ARG A 282 -10.91 25.35 -18.75
CA ARG A 282 -10.82 24.23 -19.69
C ARG A 282 -11.30 22.91 -19.08
N GLU A 283 -10.87 22.67 -17.85
CA GLU A 283 -11.22 21.51 -17.04
C GLU A 283 -11.63 21.99 -15.64
N GLU A 284 -12.60 21.30 -15.03
CA GLU A 284 -13.07 21.59 -13.68
C GLU A 284 -13.37 20.28 -12.95
N LYS A 285 -12.77 20.12 -11.77
CA LYS A 285 -13.06 19.01 -10.88
C LYS A 285 -14.27 19.35 -10.02
N VAL A 286 -15.33 18.56 -10.15
CA VAL A 286 -16.60 18.75 -9.46
C VAL A 286 -16.99 17.49 -8.70
N ALA A 287 -17.61 17.67 -7.55
CA ALA A 287 -18.15 16.58 -6.74
C ALA A 287 -19.57 16.90 -6.30
N CYS A 288 -20.41 15.88 -6.21
CA CYS A 288 -21.78 16.01 -5.75
C CYS A 288 -22.23 14.75 -4.99
N THR A 289 -23.20 14.95 -4.11
CA THR A 289 -23.87 13.86 -3.39
C THR A 289 -25.35 13.85 -3.78
N ILE A 290 -25.83 12.67 -4.14
CA ILE A 290 -27.21 12.43 -4.55
C ILE A 290 -27.89 11.58 -3.49
N ALA A 291 -28.93 12.15 -2.89
CA ALA A 291 -29.83 11.43 -2.02
C ALA A 291 -30.69 10.45 -2.85
N TRP A 292 -30.47 9.16 -2.64
CA TRP A 292 -31.27 8.08 -3.20
C TRP A 292 -32.26 7.56 -2.16
N LYS A 293 -33.50 7.31 -2.55
CA LYS A 293 -34.52 6.69 -1.69
C LYS A 293 -35.09 5.48 -2.41
N GLY A 294 -34.61 4.29 -2.06
CA GLY A 294 -35.10 3.03 -2.60
C GLY A 294 -36.43 2.59 -1.98
N ASN A 295 -36.87 1.38 -2.32
CA ASN A 295 -38.09 0.77 -1.81
C ASN A 295 -38.08 0.57 -0.29
N ALA A 296 -36.89 0.44 0.32
CA ALA A 296 -36.72 0.39 1.76
C ALA A 296 -37.02 1.73 2.46
N GLY A 297 -37.23 2.82 1.72
CA GLY A 297 -37.64 4.13 2.27
C GLY A 297 -36.56 4.88 3.06
N ARG A 298 -35.35 4.32 3.21
CA ARG A 298 -34.19 5.03 3.79
C ARG A 298 -33.50 5.84 2.69
N GLN A 299 -33.12 7.06 3.05
CA GLN A 299 -32.30 7.92 2.21
C GLN A 299 -30.84 7.48 2.33
N ILE A 300 -30.18 7.26 1.19
CA ILE A 300 -28.80 6.81 1.07
C ILE A 300 -28.07 7.80 0.18
N ASP A 301 -26.86 8.17 0.56
CA ASP A 301 -26.06 9.12 -0.20
C ASP A 301 -25.18 8.39 -1.23
N PHE A 302 -25.38 8.74 -2.49
CA PHE A 302 -24.55 8.30 -3.61
C PHE A 302 -23.59 9.44 -4.00
N TYR A 303 -22.30 9.20 -3.86
CA TYR A 303 -21.26 10.18 -4.14
C TYR A 303 -20.75 10.03 -5.56
N VAL A 304 -20.69 11.15 -6.29
CA VAL A 304 -20.12 11.21 -7.64
C VAL A 304 -19.14 12.36 -7.72
N GLU A 305 -17.92 12.04 -8.15
CA GLU A 305 -16.85 12.99 -8.43
C GLU A 305 -16.38 12.80 -9.85
N ALA A 306 -16.22 13.90 -10.59
CA ALA A 306 -15.79 13.86 -11.97
C ALA A 306 -14.92 15.08 -12.31
N VAL A 307 -14.02 14.92 -13.27
CA VAL A 307 -13.37 16.05 -13.93
C VAL A 307 -14.08 16.27 -15.26
N LEU A 308 -14.66 17.45 -15.42
CA LEU A 308 -15.40 17.87 -16.60
C LEU A 308 -14.52 18.78 -17.44
N GLY A 309 -14.26 18.37 -18.68
CA GLY A 309 -13.50 19.12 -19.67
C GLY A 309 -14.40 19.64 -20.79
N ILE A 310 -14.00 20.72 -21.46
CA ILE A 310 -14.62 21.12 -22.74
C ILE A 310 -13.86 20.46 -23.88
N GLU A 311 -14.58 19.78 -24.77
CA GLU A 311 -13.99 19.19 -25.96
C GLU A 311 -13.66 20.25 -27.02
N PRO A 312 -12.65 20.01 -27.88
CA PRO A 312 -12.27 20.95 -28.94
C PRO A 312 -13.42 21.37 -29.86
N THR A 313 -14.37 20.48 -30.12
CA THR A 313 -15.56 20.74 -30.94
C THR A 313 -16.81 21.09 -30.13
N GLY A 314 -16.69 21.12 -28.81
CA GLY A 314 -17.81 21.23 -27.88
C GLY A 314 -18.01 22.61 -27.27
N ALA A 315 -17.03 23.51 -27.36
CA ALA A 315 -17.13 24.86 -26.76
C ALA A 315 -18.30 25.68 -27.32
N GLY A 316 -18.54 25.64 -28.64
CA GLY A 316 -19.69 26.32 -29.25
C GLY A 316 -21.04 25.76 -28.79
N LEU A 317 -21.14 24.43 -28.66
CA LEU A 317 -22.33 23.75 -28.13
C LEU A 317 -22.58 24.14 -26.66
N PHE A 318 -21.54 24.07 -25.82
CA PHE A 318 -21.60 24.42 -24.40
C PHE A 318 -22.13 25.86 -24.19
N ASP A 319 -21.63 26.82 -24.96
CA ASP A 319 -22.06 28.23 -24.90
C ASP A 319 -23.51 28.40 -25.39
N SER A 320 -23.89 27.74 -26.49
CA SER A 320 -25.23 27.85 -27.10
C SER A 320 -26.36 27.29 -26.22
N LEU A 321 -26.07 26.24 -25.46
CA LEU A 321 -27.05 25.52 -24.64
C LEU A 321 -27.33 26.20 -23.30
N HIS A 322 -26.62 27.29 -22.96
CA HIS A 322 -26.71 28.00 -21.68
C HIS A 322 -26.70 27.03 -20.49
N LEU A 323 -25.79 26.05 -20.54
CA LEU A 323 -25.75 24.98 -19.57
C LEU A 323 -25.54 25.54 -18.16
N LYS A 324 -26.20 24.89 -17.20
CA LYS A 324 -26.03 25.18 -15.78
C LYS A 324 -24.55 25.09 -15.38
N PRO A 325 -24.14 25.71 -14.26
CA PRO A 325 -22.83 25.48 -13.68
C PRO A 325 -22.51 23.98 -13.63
N ARG A 326 -21.28 23.59 -13.95
CA ARG A 326 -20.87 22.18 -14.12
C ARG A 326 -21.21 21.29 -12.92
N ALA A 327 -21.14 21.84 -11.71
CA ALA A 327 -21.56 21.15 -10.49
C ALA A 327 -23.07 20.83 -10.44
N GLU A 328 -23.91 21.76 -10.86
CA GLU A 328 -25.37 21.54 -10.95
C GLU A 328 -25.72 20.60 -12.10
N TRP A 329 -25.07 20.76 -13.25
CA TRP A 329 -25.19 19.85 -14.37
C TRP A 329 -24.83 18.41 -13.96
N LEU A 330 -23.70 18.21 -13.29
CA LEU A 330 -23.28 16.88 -12.81
C LEU A 330 -24.33 16.30 -11.87
N LYS A 331 -24.82 17.08 -10.90
CA LYS A 331 -25.83 16.63 -9.94
C LYS A 331 -27.11 16.16 -10.63
N ASP A 332 -27.59 16.91 -11.62
CA ASP A 332 -28.82 16.58 -12.36
C ASP A 332 -28.62 15.34 -13.25
N GLN A 333 -27.51 15.26 -13.98
CA GLN A 333 -27.24 14.11 -14.86
C GLN A 333 -26.91 12.85 -14.08
N ALA A 334 -26.13 12.96 -13.00
CA ALA A 334 -25.80 11.82 -12.16
C ALA A 334 -27.04 11.30 -11.42
N ARG A 335 -28.00 12.15 -11.04
CA ARG A 335 -29.30 11.72 -10.51
C ARG A 335 -30.07 10.88 -11.52
N ARG A 336 -30.21 11.36 -12.77
CA ARG A 336 -30.90 10.63 -13.84
C ARG A 336 -30.19 9.31 -14.18
N ALA A 337 -28.86 9.35 -14.27
CA ALA A 337 -28.04 8.17 -14.51
C ALA A 337 -28.22 7.14 -13.40
N LEU A 338 -28.27 7.59 -12.14
CA LEU A 338 -28.51 6.74 -10.99
C LEU A 338 -29.93 6.15 -11.00
N GLU A 339 -30.96 6.94 -11.31
CA GLU A 339 -32.35 6.46 -11.46
C GLU A 339 -32.47 5.35 -12.50
N ILE A 340 -31.79 5.49 -13.64
CA ILE A 340 -31.75 4.47 -14.69
C ILE A 340 -30.95 3.24 -14.24
N ALA A 341 -29.78 3.43 -13.62
CA ALA A 341 -28.92 2.33 -13.18
C ALA A 341 -29.58 1.52 -12.06
N MET A 342 -30.30 2.17 -11.14
CA MET A 342 -30.95 1.56 -9.97
C MET A 342 -32.41 1.16 -10.23
N HIS A 343 -32.93 1.27 -11.46
CA HIS A 343 -34.33 0.99 -11.76
C HIS A 343 -34.81 -0.35 -11.18
N GLY A 344 -35.70 -0.30 -10.17
CA GLY A 344 -36.26 -1.47 -9.49
C GLY A 344 -35.33 -2.15 -8.46
N ARG A 345 -34.18 -1.56 -8.14
CA ARG A 345 -33.17 -2.08 -7.20
C ARG A 345 -33.01 -1.15 -5.98
N ASP A 346 -32.63 -1.71 -4.85
CA ASP A 346 -32.21 -0.95 -3.66
C ASP A 346 -30.75 -1.28 -3.34
N PHE A 347 -29.99 -0.33 -2.78
CA PHE A 347 -28.57 -0.56 -2.46
C PHE A 347 -28.38 -1.67 -1.43
N PHE A 348 -29.36 -1.89 -0.57
CA PHE A 348 -29.33 -2.99 0.40
C PHE A 348 -29.37 -4.37 -0.25
N ASP A 349 -29.93 -4.46 -1.47
CA ASP A 349 -30.09 -5.70 -2.23
C ASP A 349 -28.88 -6.01 -3.13
N LEU A 350 -27.92 -5.08 -3.23
CA LEU A 350 -26.76 -5.21 -4.12
C LEU A 350 -25.57 -5.84 -3.40
N ALA A 351 -24.92 -6.80 -4.06
CA ALA A 351 -23.58 -7.24 -3.68
C ALA A 351 -22.52 -6.21 -4.13
N LEU A 352 -21.28 -6.32 -3.64
CA LEU A 352 -20.19 -5.42 -4.03
C LEU A 352 -19.97 -5.37 -5.55
N ALA A 353 -20.08 -6.51 -6.23
CA ALA A 353 -19.96 -6.58 -7.69
C ALA A 353 -21.08 -5.80 -8.40
N ASP A 354 -22.32 -5.89 -7.90
CA ASP A 354 -23.47 -5.19 -8.48
C ASP A 354 -23.39 -3.68 -8.21
N GLN A 355 -22.83 -3.25 -7.07
CA GLN A 355 -22.56 -1.83 -6.79
C GLN A 355 -21.54 -1.25 -7.77
N ALA A 356 -20.50 -2.02 -8.12
CA ALA A 356 -19.52 -1.63 -9.13
C ALA A 356 -20.15 -1.56 -10.54
N GLU A 357 -21.06 -2.48 -10.88
CA GLU A 357 -21.82 -2.43 -12.12
C GLU A 357 -22.68 -1.15 -12.21
N VAL A 358 -23.35 -0.78 -11.13
CA VAL A 358 -24.13 0.47 -11.04
C VAL A 358 -23.22 1.68 -11.25
N ALA A 359 -22.06 1.73 -10.60
CA ALA A 359 -21.08 2.81 -10.77
C ALA A 359 -20.63 2.94 -12.24
N ALA A 360 -20.26 1.82 -12.88
CA ALA A 360 -19.85 1.78 -14.28
C ALA A 360 -20.98 2.20 -15.24
N ARG A 361 -22.22 1.84 -14.92
CA ARG A 361 -23.40 2.25 -15.70
C ARG A 361 -23.69 3.73 -15.57
N VAL A 362 -23.57 4.30 -14.36
CA VAL A 362 -23.67 5.75 -14.13
C VAL A 362 -22.59 6.49 -14.91
N GLU A 363 -21.34 6.03 -14.86
CA GLU A 363 -20.22 6.60 -15.62
C GLU A 363 -20.49 6.59 -17.14
N THR A 364 -20.99 5.46 -17.68
CA THR A 364 -21.32 5.33 -19.10
C THR A 364 -22.39 6.34 -19.53
N ILE A 365 -23.47 6.48 -18.74
CA ILE A 365 -24.55 7.44 -19.04
C ILE A 365 -24.05 8.88 -18.91
N LEU A 366 -23.24 9.18 -17.90
CA LEU A 366 -22.64 10.51 -17.70
C LEU A 366 -21.73 10.91 -18.85
N ARG A 367 -20.87 10.00 -19.34
CA ARG A 367 -20.03 10.26 -20.50
C ARG A 367 -20.86 10.55 -21.76
N ALA A 368 -21.91 9.77 -22.00
CA ALA A 368 -22.81 10.00 -23.13
C ALA A 368 -23.50 11.38 -23.03
N ALA A 369 -24.05 11.72 -21.87
CA ALA A 369 -24.71 13.01 -21.63
C ALA A 369 -23.74 14.20 -21.73
N ALA A 370 -22.47 14.02 -21.33
CA ALA A 370 -21.46 15.05 -21.48
C ALA A 370 -21.11 15.30 -22.95
N ALA A 371 -20.90 14.23 -23.72
CA ALA A 371 -20.61 14.32 -25.15
C ALA A 371 -21.72 15.05 -25.91
N GLU A 372 -23.00 14.81 -25.59
CA GLU A 372 -24.14 15.55 -26.14
C GLU A 372 -24.07 17.07 -25.84
N SER A 373 -23.41 17.44 -24.76
CA SER A 373 -23.23 18.84 -24.33
C SER A 373 -21.88 19.45 -24.74
N GLY A 374 -21.07 18.73 -25.51
CA GLY A 374 -19.71 19.16 -25.90
C GLY A 374 -18.68 19.10 -24.77
N GLN A 375 -18.95 18.31 -23.74
CA GLN A 375 -18.08 18.12 -22.59
C GLN A 375 -17.50 16.71 -22.57
N SER A 376 -16.31 16.56 -22.02
CA SER A 376 -15.71 15.27 -21.67
C SER A 376 -15.81 15.03 -20.16
N VAL A 377 -15.86 13.76 -19.74
CA VAL A 377 -15.90 13.37 -18.32
C VAL A 377 -14.84 12.30 -18.07
N ASP A 378 -13.76 12.63 -17.38
CA ASP A 378 -12.73 11.66 -17.01
C ASP A 378 -11.82 12.15 -15.86
N PRO A 379 -11.60 11.40 -14.76
CA PRO A 379 -12.24 10.14 -14.34
C PRO A 379 -13.53 10.38 -13.55
N VAL A 380 -14.43 9.39 -13.53
CA VAL A 380 -15.63 9.39 -12.68
C VAL A 380 -15.41 8.45 -11.50
N VAL A 381 -15.49 8.97 -10.28
CA VAL A 381 -15.58 8.18 -9.05
C VAL A 381 -17.03 8.18 -8.60
N ALA A 382 -17.73 7.08 -8.85
CA ALA A 382 -19.11 6.88 -8.42
C ALA A 382 -19.15 5.78 -7.36
N LYS A 383 -19.60 6.10 -6.14
CA LYS A 383 -19.69 5.10 -5.07
C LYS A 383 -20.83 5.41 -4.11
N VAL A 384 -21.37 4.34 -3.54
CA VAL A 384 -22.34 4.41 -2.45
C VAL A 384 -21.60 4.64 -1.15
N VAL A 385 -22.07 5.57 -0.32
CA VAL A 385 -21.53 5.77 1.02
C VAL A 385 -22.47 5.12 2.02
N LEU A 386 -22.26 3.81 2.25
CA LEU A 386 -22.96 3.03 3.28
C LEU A 386 -21.93 2.47 4.27
N PRO A 387 -21.89 2.93 5.53
CA PRO A 387 -21.05 2.34 6.57
C PRO A 387 -21.26 0.83 6.75
N GLU A 388 -22.45 0.34 6.42
CA GLU A 388 -22.84 -1.07 6.52
C GLU A 388 -22.21 -1.95 5.43
N ASN A 389 -21.62 -1.37 4.38
CA ASN A 389 -20.88 -2.15 3.38
C ASN A 389 -19.74 -2.97 3.99
N ARG A 390 -19.26 -2.63 5.21
CA ARG A 390 -18.31 -3.47 5.96
C ARG A 390 -18.81 -4.92 6.10
N TRP A 391 -20.11 -5.15 6.22
CA TRP A 391 -20.71 -6.49 6.37
C TRP A 391 -20.67 -7.33 5.10
N LEU A 392 -20.38 -6.71 3.94
CA LEU A 392 -20.14 -7.43 2.69
C LEU A 392 -18.71 -8.02 2.63
N ASP A 393 -17.82 -7.50 3.47
CA ASP A 393 -16.48 -8.05 3.72
C ASP A 393 -16.49 -8.97 4.96
N LYS A 394 -15.40 -9.71 5.16
CA LYS A 394 -15.24 -10.59 6.33
C LYS A 394 -15.16 -9.76 7.61
N GLN A 395 -16.11 -10.00 8.51
CA GLN A 395 -16.16 -9.41 9.85
C GLN A 395 -15.87 -10.45 10.91
N PHE A 396 -15.17 -10.03 11.97
CA PHE A 396 -14.82 -10.87 13.12
C PHE A 396 -15.52 -10.32 14.35
N LEU A 397 -16.41 -11.10 14.93
CA LEU A 397 -17.14 -10.76 16.14
C LEU A 397 -16.75 -11.73 17.26
N GLU A 398 -16.60 -11.22 18.48
CA GLU A 398 -16.13 -12.01 19.62
C GLU A 398 -17.08 -11.90 20.82
N LEU A 399 -17.43 -13.04 21.42
CA LEU A 399 -17.97 -13.14 22.77
C LEU A 399 -16.89 -13.69 23.69
N ALA A 400 -16.16 -12.80 24.36
CA ALA A 400 -15.03 -13.17 25.21
C ALA A 400 -15.45 -13.53 26.63
N GLY A 401 -15.03 -14.72 27.10
CA GLY A 401 -15.06 -15.14 28.50
C GLY A 401 -16.44 -15.25 29.13
N GLU A 402 -17.47 -15.54 28.34
CA GLU A 402 -18.83 -15.68 28.89
C GLU A 402 -19.00 -17.03 29.58
N LYS A 403 -19.67 -17.00 30.74
CA LYS A 403 -20.07 -18.18 31.50
C LYS A 403 -21.47 -18.62 31.09
N PHE A 404 -21.59 -19.81 30.54
CA PHE A 404 -22.86 -20.43 30.15
C PHE A 404 -23.22 -21.55 31.13
N LYS A 405 -24.47 -21.54 31.61
CA LYS A 405 -24.98 -22.64 32.44
C LYS A 405 -25.16 -23.91 31.60
N THR A 406 -24.61 -25.03 32.06
CA THR A 406 -24.96 -26.36 31.52
C THR A 406 -26.33 -26.79 32.07
N LYS A 407 -26.79 -28.01 31.77
CA LYS A 407 -28.01 -28.58 32.35
C LYS A 407 -28.00 -28.62 33.89
N ASN A 408 -26.81 -28.69 34.50
CA ASN A 408 -26.62 -28.53 35.93
C ASN A 408 -26.22 -27.09 36.25
N GLU A 409 -26.98 -26.40 37.10
CA GLU A 409 -26.74 -24.98 37.42
C GLU A 409 -25.36 -24.70 38.05
N LEU A 410 -24.77 -25.70 38.72
CA LEU A 410 -23.43 -25.60 39.34
C LEU A 410 -22.29 -25.78 38.33
N GLY A 411 -22.55 -26.38 37.17
CA GLY A 411 -21.57 -26.58 36.11
C GLY A 411 -21.64 -25.45 35.08
N SER A 412 -20.94 -24.33 35.33
CA SER A 412 -20.79 -23.29 34.31
C SER A 412 -19.63 -23.61 33.38
N ALA A 413 -19.87 -23.52 32.07
CA ALA A 413 -18.86 -23.58 31.03
C ALA A 413 -18.37 -22.17 30.68
N GLU A 414 -17.07 -21.94 30.60
CA GLU A 414 -16.48 -20.66 30.19
C GLU A 414 -15.67 -20.85 28.90
N PHE A 415 -16.13 -20.22 27.82
CA PHE A 415 -15.46 -20.27 26.52
C PHE A 415 -15.68 -18.99 25.73
N ASP A 416 -14.71 -18.69 24.87
CA ASP A 416 -14.79 -17.61 23.90
C ASP A 416 -15.47 -18.12 22.63
N ILE A 417 -16.28 -17.28 22.01
CA ILE A 417 -16.85 -17.54 20.69
C ILE A 417 -16.31 -16.49 19.72
N LEU A 418 -15.52 -16.92 18.74
CA LEU A 418 -15.10 -16.09 17.63
C LEU A 418 -15.92 -16.46 16.39
N LEU A 419 -16.65 -15.48 15.88
CA LEU A 419 -17.47 -15.59 14.69
C LEU A 419 -16.81 -14.84 13.54
N GLU A 420 -16.48 -15.54 12.46
CA GLU A 420 -16.12 -14.94 11.17
C GLU A 420 -17.37 -14.99 10.27
N ILE A 421 -17.89 -13.82 9.90
CA ILE A 421 -19.13 -13.69 9.13
C ILE A 421 -18.98 -12.76 7.95
N GLN A 422 -19.60 -13.10 6.83
CA GLN A 422 -19.68 -12.26 5.64
C GLN A 422 -21.06 -12.42 5.02
N PHE A 423 -21.66 -11.31 4.57
CA PHE A 423 -22.95 -11.31 3.91
C PHE A 423 -22.81 -11.06 2.42
N ARG A 424 -23.71 -11.63 1.62
CA ARG A 424 -23.77 -11.35 0.18
C ARG A 424 -24.42 -9.99 -0.09
N THR A 425 -25.42 -9.66 0.71
CA THR A 425 -26.20 -8.42 0.66
C THR A 425 -26.54 -8.02 2.09
N ILE A 426 -26.72 -6.72 2.35
CA ILE A 426 -27.03 -6.22 3.70
C ILE A 426 -28.54 -6.18 3.99
N ARG A 427 -29.38 -6.49 2.99
CA ARG A 427 -30.84 -6.49 3.10
C ARG A 427 -31.38 -7.29 4.30
N PRO A 428 -30.99 -8.57 4.51
CA PRO A 428 -31.56 -9.37 5.60
C PRO A 428 -31.29 -8.78 6.98
N LEU A 429 -30.13 -8.15 7.15
CA LEU A 429 -29.71 -7.50 8.40
C LEU A 429 -30.54 -6.24 8.66
N VAL A 430 -30.67 -5.39 7.63
CA VAL A 430 -31.42 -4.13 7.74
C VAL A 430 -32.90 -4.40 7.98
N ASP A 431 -33.49 -5.38 7.27
CA ASP A 431 -34.88 -5.78 7.51
C ASP A 431 -35.04 -6.28 8.94
N PHE A 432 -34.18 -7.18 9.41
CA PHE A 432 -34.29 -7.71 10.77
C PHE A 432 -34.23 -6.60 11.84
N VAL A 433 -33.23 -5.71 11.78
CA VAL A 433 -33.06 -4.62 12.74
C VAL A 433 -34.28 -3.70 12.75
N ARG A 434 -34.86 -3.38 11.58
CA ARG A 434 -36.06 -2.52 11.49
C ARG A 434 -37.32 -3.15 12.08
N HIS A 435 -37.46 -4.46 11.99
CA HIS A 435 -38.63 -5.18 12.51
C HIS A 435 -38.53 -5.45 14.01
N HIS A 436 -37.31 -5.54 14.56
CA HIS A 436 -37.09 -5.98 15.94
C HIS A 436 -36.61 -4.89 16.89
N ASP A 437 -36.08 -3.77 16.39
CA ASP A 437 -35.45 -2.78 17.24
C ASP A 437 -36.06 -1.39 16.99
N ASP A 438 -37.03 -1.01 17.84
CA ASP A 438 -37.65 0.31 17.78
C ASP A 438 -36.63 1.44 18.03
N VAL A 439 -35.50 1.14 18.70
CA VAL A 439 -34.40 2.07 18.99
C VAL A 439 -33.51 2.29 17.76
N ALA A 440 -33.27 1.26 16.94
CA ALA A 440 -32.50 1.40 15.69
C ALA A 440 -33.20 2.27 14.64
N ARG A 441 -34.51 2.49 14.78
CA ARG A 441 -35.24 3.48 13.96
C ARG A 441 -34.84 4.93 14.27
N GLN A 442 -34.22 5.17 15.43
CA GLN A 442 -33.81 6.51 15.89
C GLN A 442 -32.28 6.67 15.99
N ALA A 443 -31.51 5.57 16.09
CA ALA A 443 -30.07 5.61 16.25
C ALA A 443 -29.32 5.69 14.89
N ASN A 444 -28.34 6.59 14.81
CA ASN A 444 -27.47 6.79 13.64
C ASN A 444 -26.44 5.67 13.39
N ASP A 445 -26.42 4.60 14.20
CA ASP A 445 -25.39 3.55 14.15
C ASP A 445 -25.99 2.16 13.90
N PHE A 446 -26.41 1.92 12.66
CA PHE A 446 -26.90 0.62 12.18
C PHE A 446 -25.86 -0.51 12.38
N ASN A 447 -24.58 -0.18 12.28
CA ASN A 447 -23.51 -1.16 12.40
C ASN A 447 -23.48 -1.79 13.79
N LYS A 448 -23.59 -0.97 14.83
CA LYS A 448 -23.66 -1.46 16.21
C LYS A 448 -24.94 -2.27 16.46
N ALA A 449 -26.10 -1.81 15.96
CA ALA A 449 -27.36 -2.56 16.12
C ALA A 449 -27.31 -3.95 15.46
N ILE A 450 -26.71 -4.06 14.27
CA ILE A 450 -26.48 -5.33 13.58
C ILE A 450 -25.55 -6.23 14.41
N GLU A 451 -24.45 -5.69 14.92
CA GLU A 451 -23.47 -6.41 15.73
C GLU A 451 -24.09 -6.95 17.02
N ASP A 452 -24.77 -6.10 17.78
CA ASP A 452 -25.48 -6.46 19.02
C ASP A 452 -26.56 -7.53 18.75
N THR A 453 -27.23 -7.45 17.59
CA THR A 453 -28.23 -8.42 17.16
C THR A 453 -27.61 -9.80 16.90
N ILE A 454 -26.53 -9.85 16.11
CA ILE A 454 -25.84 -11.11 15.78
C ILE A 454 -25.29 -11.73 17.06
N LEU A 455 -24.58 -10.94 17.88
CA LEU A 455 -24.00 -11.40 19.14
C LEU A 455 -25.08 -11.84 20.14
N GLY A 456 -26.18 -11.11 20.26
CA GLY A 456 -27.32 -11.48 21.09
C GLY A 456 -27.97 -12.79 20.66
N MET A 457 -28.04 -13.04 19.35
CA MET A 457 -28.55 -14.30 18.80
C MET A 457 -27.60 -15.46 19.05
N VAL A 458 -26.29 -15.27 18.82
CA VAL A 458 -25.27 -16.26 19.16
C VAL A 458 -25.37 -16.61 20.64
N ARG A 459 -25.42 -15.62 21.53
CA ARG A 459 -25.57 -15.83 22.98
C ARG A 459 -26.83 -16.62 23.30
N LYS A 460 -27.99 -16.24 22.73
CA LYS A 460 -29.27 -16.93 22.98
C LYS A 460 -29.23 -18.39 22.52
N THR A 461 -28.67 -18.65 21.35
CA THR A 461 -28.51 -20.01 20.82
C THR A 461 -27.56 -20.82 21.69
N THR A 462 -26.42 -20.25 22.08
CA THR A 462 -25.46 -20.88 22.99
C THR A 462 -26.11 -21.24 24.32
N VAL A 463 -26.83 -20.32 24.96
CA VAL A 463 -27.57 -20.58 26.21
C VAL A 463 -28.57 -21.73 26.02
N SER A 464 -29.33 -21.72 24.93
CA SER A 464 -30.31 -22.76 24.63
C SER A 464 -29.67 -24.14 24.48
N VAL A 465 -28.58 -24.25 23.72
CA VAL A 465 -27.87 -25.51 23.51
C VAL A 465 -27.18 -25.98 24.78
N MET A 466 -26.47 -25.09 25.48
CA MET A 466 -25.76 -25.43 26.73
C MET A 466 -26.71 -25.93 27.82
N SER A 467 -27.91 -25.39 27.91
CA SER A 467 -28.94 -25.87 28.86
C SER A 467 -29.36 -27.33 28.65
N GLN A 468 -29.07 -27.90 27.47
CA GLN A 468 -29.36 -29.29 27.12
C GLN A 468 -28.14 -30.22 27.26
N ILE A 469 -26.96 -29.67 27.54
CA ILE A 469 -25.71 -30.42 27.64
C ILE A 469 -25.45 -30.74 29.11
N GLU A 470 -25.23 -32.03 29.39
CA GLU A 470 -24.80 -32.48 30.72
C GLU A 470 -23.42 -31.91 31.05
N HIS A 471 -23.18 -31.53 32.31
CA HIS A 471 -21.90 -30.97 32.72
C HIS A 471 -20.74 -31.95 32.49
N THR A 472 -21.00 -33.25 32.69
CA THR A 472 -20.03 -34.32 32.47
C THR A 472 -19.60 -34.39 31.01
N ASP A 473 -20.55 -34.26 30.08
CA ASP A 473 -20.30 -34.26 28.64
C ASP A 473 -19.49 -33.03 28.22
N TYR A 474 -19.77 -31.85 28.78
CA TYR A 474 -18.96 -30.65 28.51
C TYR A 474 -17.48 -30.87 28.87
N PHE A 475 -17.18 -31.37 30.07
CA PHE A 475 -15.81 -31.53 30.54
C PHE A 475 -15.10 -32.74 29.90
N ALA A 476 -15.82 -33.82 29.60
CA ALA A 476 -15.25 -35.04 29.03
C ALA A 476 -15.16 -35.03 27.50
N LYS A 477 -16.08 -34.35 26.82
CA LYS A 477 -16.27 -34.39 25.35
C LYS A 477 -16.18 -32.99 24.72
N TRP A 478 -15.30 -32.13 25.23
CA TRP A 478 -15.04 -30.82 24.62
C TRP A 478 -14.28 -30.95 23.28
N GLU A 479 -13.01 -31.41 23.30
CA GLU A 479 -12.27 -32.03 22.18
C GLU A 479 -10.79 -32.35 22.58
N LYS A 480 -10.20 -33.39 21.97
CA LYS A 480 -8.74 -33.58 21.84
C LYS A 480 -8.34 -32.89 20.52
N TRP A 481 -7.46 -31.89 20.58
CA TRP A 481 -7.07 -31.08 19.42
C TRP A 481 -6.44 -31.93 18.29
N ASP A 482 -6.95 -31.76 17.06
CA ASP A 482 -6.27 -31.01 16.00
C ASP A 482 -7.25 -30.66 14.85
N ASP A 483 -7.02 -29.48 14.29
CA ASP A 483 -7.60 -28.81 13.11
C ASP A 483 -8.95 -28.04 13.17
N PRO A 484 -8.95 -26.77 12.68
CA PRO A 484 -10.16 -25.98 12.53
C PRO A 484 -11.05 -26.64 11.48
N ALA A 485 -12.35 -26.72 11.78
CA ALA A 485 -13.37 -27.11 10.81
C ALA A 485 -13.40 -26.09 9.65
N ASP A 486 -12.51 -26.29 8.66
CA ASP A 486 -12.53 -25.56 7.41
C ASP A 486 -13.82 -25.96 6.69
N ALA A 487 -14.70 -24.97 6.48
CA ALA A 487 -16.04 -25.15 5.92
C ALA A 487 -16.06 -25.61 4.45
N THR A 488 -14.90 -25.91 3.86
CA THR A 488 -14.73 -26.50 2.52
C THR A 488 -14.51 -28.02 2.55
N ALA A 489 -14.20 -28.60 3.72
CA ALA A 489 -14.18 -30.04 3.89
C ALA A 489 -15.61 -30.56 4.00
N ARG A 490 -16.11 -31.16 2.91
CA ARG A 490 -17.21 -32.13 2.98
C ARG A 490 -16.96 -33.04 4.17
N THR A 491 -17.82 -32.97 5.19
CA THR A 491 -18.13 -34.09 6.09
C THR A 491 -16.94 -34.98 6.43
N LEU A 492 -15.95 -34.46 7.16
CA LEU A 492 -15.18 -35.32 8.04
C LEU A 492 -15.95 -35.35 9.37
N PRO A 493 -16.52 -36.51 9.76
CA PRO A 493 -17.29 -36.61 10.97
C PRO A 493 -16.32 -36.60 12.15
N GLY A 494 -15.99 -35.41 12.66
CA GLY A 494 -15.81 -35.31 14.11
C GLY A 494 -17.09 -35.89 14.72
N GLU A 495 -16.98 -36.78 15.72
CA GLU A 495 -18.17 -37.44 16.25
C GLU A 495 -19.22 -36.37 16.64
N PRO A 496 -20.48 -36.47 16.18
CA PRO A 496 -21.53 -35.48 16.47
C PRO A 496 -21.80 -35.29 17.99
N ASN A 497 -21.18 -36.13 18.81
CA ASN A 497 -21.27 -36.12 20.26
C ASN A 497 -20.38 -35.07 20.94
N TYR A 498 -19.41 -34.47 20.24
CA TYR A 498 -18.55 -33.43 20.83
C TYR A 498 -19.33 -32.11 21.02
N VAL A 499 -19.17 -31.51 22.20
CA VAL A 499 -19.90 -30.31 22.60
C VAL A 499 -19.54 -29.11 21.73
N HIS A 500 -18.27 -28.97 21.36
CA HIS A 500 -17.78 -27.96 20.42
C HIS A 500 -18.57 -27.95 19.10
N ASN A 501 -18.69 -29.13 18.46
CA ASN A 501 -19.32 -29.27 17.15
C ASN A 501 -20.84 -29.04 17.21
N ARG A 502 -21.50 -29.49 18.29
CA ARG A 502 -22.93 -29.21 18.52
C ARG A 502 -23.22 -27.73 18.64
N LEU A 503 -22.39 -26.99 19.38
CA LEU A 503 -22.52 -25.54 19.55
C LEU A 503 -22.28 -24.79 18.24
N ALA A 504 -21.15 -25.07 17.58
CA ALA A 504 -20.80 -24.44 16.31
C ALA A 504 -21.88 -24.67 15.25
N PHE A 505 -22.38 -25.91 15.12
CA PHE A 505 -23.45 -26.24 14.18
C PHE A 505 -24.76 -25.50 14.49
N ALA A 506 -25.19 -25.46 15.76
CA ALA A 506 -26.41 -24.78 16.15
C ALA A 506 -26.34 -23.27 15.89
N ILE A 507 -25.21 -22.63 16.22
CA ILE A 507 -24.99 -21.20 15.97
C ILE A 507 -25.00 -20.92 14.45
N VAL A 508 -24.26 -21.70 13.66
CA VAL A 508 -24.24 -21.56 12.19
C VAL A 508 -25.63 -21.77 11.60
N SER A 509 -26.38 -22.77 12.09
CA SER A 509 -27.74 -23.07 11.62
C SER A 509 -28.70 -21.92 11.90
N GLU A 510 -28.67 -21.33 13.10
CA GLU A 510 -29.55 -20.21 13.46
C GLU A 510 -29.18 -18.94 12.66
N LEU A 511 -27.89 -18.63 12.51
CA LEU A 511 -27.45 -17.49 11.71
C LEU A 511 -27.79 -17.67 10.23
N ARG A 512 -27.66 -18.89 9.68
CA ARG A 512 -28.04 -19.22 8.30
C ARG A 512 -29.53 -19.14 8.06
N SER A 513 -30.36 -19.63 8.99
CA SER A 513 -31.81 -19.61 8.83
C SER A 513 -32.36 -18.19 8.82
N ARG A 514 -31.77 -17.26 9.58
CA ARG A 514 -32.27 -15.89 9.71
C ARG A 514 -31.67 -14.89 8.74
N PHE A 515 -30.36 -14.95 8.50
CA PHE A 515 -29.66 -13.91 7.74
C PHE A 515 -29.04 -14.40 6.44
N ALA A 516 -28.98 -15.72 6.21
CA ALA A 516 -28.34 -16.33 5.05
C ALA A 516 -26.95 -15.72 4.70
N PRO A 517 -26.00 -15.68 5.66
CA PRO A 517 -24.65 -15.17 5.39
C PRO A 517 -23.96 -16.02 4.32
N ALA A 518 -23.14 -15.37 3.50
CA ALA A 518 -22.31 -16.02 2.49
C ALA A 518 -21.20 -16.87 3.13
N LEU A 519 -20.60 -16.36 4.22
CA LEU A 519 -19.63 -17.06 5.04
C LEU A 519 -20.07 -16.97 6.50
N CYS A 520 -19.98 -18.08 7.23
CA CYS A 520 -20.22 -18.12 8.67
C CYS A 520 -19.38 -19.25 9.26
N ILE A 521 -18.31 -18.88 9.95
CA ILE A 521 -17.40 -19.80 10.65
C ILE A 521 -17.44 -19.46 12.13
N VAL A 522 -17.67 -20.46 12.97
CA VAL A 522 -17.70 -20.33 14.43
C VAL A 522 -16.52 -21.09 15.00
N ARG A 523 -15.69 -20.41 15.78
CA ARG A 523 -14.57 -20.99 16.52
C ARG A 523 -14.84 -20.83 18.00
N LEU A 524 -14.76 -21.92 18.76
CA LEU A 524 -14.98 -21.91 20.20
C LEU A 524 -13.66 -22.22 20.90
N ARG A 525 -13.21 -21.32 21.78
CA ARG A 525 -12.01 -21.53 22.59
C ARG A 525 -12.40 -21.72 24.03
N ARG A 526 -12.11 -22.90 24.59
CA ARG A 526 -12.33 -23.15 26.02
C ARG A 526 -11.34 -22.33 26.85
N VAL A 527 -11.87 -21.63 27.85
CA VAL A 527 -11.07 -20.78 28.74
C VAL A 527 -11.07 -21.36 30.16
N ASP A 528 -12.26 -21.71 30.69
CA ASP A 528 -12.48 -22.29 32.04
C ASP A 528 -11.41 -21.90 33.07
N LYS A 529 -11.36 -20.61 33.44
CA LYS A 529 -10.28 -20.09 34.29
C LYS A 529 -10.26 -20.77 35.65
N ASP A 530 -11.45 -20.99 36.22
CA ASP A 530 -11.63 -21.61 37.54
C ASP A 530 -11.10 -23.06 37.55
N VAL A 531 -11.39 -23.84 36.50
CA VAL A 531 -10.90 -25.22 36.35
C VAL A 531 -9.40 -25.24 36.11
N GLY A 532 -8.88 -24.30 35.30
CA GLY A 532 -7.44 -24.16 35.07
C GLY A 532 -6.65 -23.81 36.34
N GLU A 533 -7.22 -23.03 37.25
CA GLU A 533 -6.62 -22.80 38.58
C GLU A 533 -6.62 -24.06 39.45
N ILE A 534 -7.72 -24.81 39.48
CA ILE A 534 -7.84 -26.06 40.23
C ILE A 534 -6.82 -27.11 39.73
N ILE A 535 -6.71 -27.30 38.41
CA ILE A 535 -5.74 -28.23 37.83
C ILE A 535 -4.31 -27.83 38.21
N ARG A 536 -3.97 -26.53 38.15
CA ARG A 536 -2.66 -26.04 38.59
C ARG A 536 -2.41 -26.31 40.08
N ALA A 537 -3.43 -26.16 40.93
CA ALA A 537 -3.32 -26.47 42.35
C ALA A 537 -3.11 -27.98 42.59
N ILE A 538 -3.81 -28.85 41.87
CA ILE A 538 -3.62 -30.31 41.92
C ILE A 538 -2.20 -30.69 41.48
N MET A 539 -1.70 -30.12 40.38
CA MET A 539 -0.34 -30.36 39.91
C MET A 539 0.72 -29.87 40.91
N ALA A 540 0.46 -28.77 41.61
CA ALA A 540 1.36 -28.20 42.62
C ALA A 540 1.51 -29.09 43.87
N LEU A 541 0.58 -30.03 44.13
CA LEU A 541 0.73 -31.01 45.22
C LEU A 541 1.97 -31.90 45.02
N GLY A 542 2.35 -32.18 43.77
CA GLY A 542 3.49 -33.03 43.44
C GLY A 542 3.36 -34.46 43.99
N PRO A 543 4.46 -35.25 43.96
CA PRO A 543 4.47 -36.60 44.52
C PRO A 543 4.29 -36.59 46.04
N MET A 544 3.53 -37.54 46.55
CA MET A 544 3.14 -37.69 47.94
C MET A 544 3.54 -39.07 48.45
N THR A 545 4.30 -39.14 49.54
CA THR A 545 4.77 -40.40 50.11
C THR A 545 4.02 -40.71 51.39
N VAL A 546 3.37 -41.86 51.43
CA VAL A 546 2.66 -42.41 52.60
C VAL A 546 3.52 -43.53 53.19
N LYS A 547 3.67 -43.53 54.51
CA LYS A 547 4.37 -44.57 55.28
C LYS A 547 3.40 -45.15 56.30
N LEU A 548 3.26 -46.47 56.27
CA LEU A 548 2.33 -47.23 57.09
C LEU A 548 3.03 -48.40 57.76
N GLU A 549 2.53 -48.75 58.93
CA GLU A 549 2.81 -49.99 59.62
C GLU A 549 1.50 -50.79 59.60
N ILE A 550 1.50 -51.93 58.90
CA ILE A 550 0.31 -52.76 58.65
C ILE A 550 0.45 -54.09 59.38
N MET A 551 -0.63 -54.53 60.02
CA MET A 551 -0.71 -55.84 60.64
C MET A 551 -1.53 -56.78 59.73
N PRO A 552 -0.92 -57.79 59.11
CA PRO A 552 -1.64 -58.67 58.17
C PRO A 552 -2.77 -59.46 58.84
N MET A 553 -3.81 -59.77 58.06
CA MET A 553 -4.97 -60.51 58.55
C MET A 553 -4.59 -61.91 59.07
N GLY A 554 -5.09 -62.28 60.26
CA GLY A 554 -4.88 -63.59 60.88
C GLY A 554 -3.64 -63.70 61.77
N LEU A 555 -2.87 -62.62 61.91
CA LEU A 555 -1.69 -62.54 62.77
C LEU A 555 -2.01 -61.71 64.03
N THR A 556 -1.40 -62.04 65.18
CA THR A 556 -1.68 -61.38 66.48
C THR A 556 -0.46 -60.73 67.12
N SER A 557 0.73 -60.85 66.51
CA SER A 557 1.99 -60.36 67.11
C SER A 557 2.50 -59.08 66.46
N ASN A 558 2.96 -58.13 67.29
CA ASN A 558 3.64 -56.92 66.85
C ASN A 558 4.95 -57.21 66.08
N ALA A 559 5.52 -58.41 66.23
CA ALA A 559 6.69 -58.86 65.49
C ALA A 559 6.44 -59.01 63.97
N GLN A 560 5.16 -59.17 63.60
CA GLN A 560 4.71 -59.46 62.24
C GLN A 560 4.15 -58.22 61.52
N VAL A 561 4.29 -57.04 62.12
CA VAL A 561 3.95 -55.76 61.49
C VAL A 561 4.88 -55.51 60.30
N MET A 562 4.27 -55.15 59.18
CA MET A 562 4.93 -54.89 57.90
C MET A 562 5.00 -53.38 57.64
N PRO A 563 6.19 -52.78 57.47
CA PRO A 563 6.30 -51.40 57.02
C PRO A 563 6.03 -51.30 55.52
N VAL A 564 5.06 -50.48 55.13
CA VAL A 564 4.68 -50.21 53.73
C VAL A 564 4.92 -48.73 53.43
N THR A 565 5.65 -48.45 52.36
CA THR A 565 5.87 -47.09 51.85
C THR A 565 5.36 -46.98 50.42
N THR A 566 4.33 -46.16 50.22
CA THR A 566 3.71 -45.95 48.91
C THR A 566 3.90 -44.51 48.45
N ARG A 567 4.27 -44.34 47.18
CA ARG A 567 4.43 -43.04 46.54
C ARG A 567 3.29 -42.83 45.53
N PHE A 568 2.46 -41.83 45.80
CA PHE A 568 1.35 -41.43 44.96
C PHE A 568 1.68 -40.17 44.15
N ARG A 569 1.07 -40.05 42.98
CA ARG A 569 1.08 -38.85 42.15
C ARG A 569 -0.33 -38.41 41.80
N PRO A 570 -0.67 -37.11 41.93
CA PRO A 570 -1.93 -36.58 41.44
C PRO A 570 -2.11 -36.84 39.93
N GLY A 571 -3.29 -37.34 39.57
CA GLY A 571 -3.72 -37.61 38.21
C GLY A 571 -4.60 -36.49 37.65
N PHE A 572 -5.69 -36.86 36.98
CA PHE A 572 -6.57 -35.93 36.27
C PHE A 572 -7.81 -35.59 37.10
N LEU A 573 -8.36 -34.40 36.88
CA LEU A 573 -9.65 -34.01 37.45
C LEU A 573 -10.77 -34.82 36.80
N ASP A 574 -11.64 -35.43 37.62
CA ASP A 574 -12.74 -36.25 37.11
C ASP A 574 -13.85 -35.33 36.54
N PRO A 575 -14.25 -35.50 35.26
CA PRO A 575 -15.28 -34.67 34.63
C PRO A 575 -16.62 -34.63 35.38
N SER A 576 -16.97 -35.70 36.11
CA SER A 576 -18.23 -35.78 36.85
C SER A 576 -18.25 -34.93 38.11
N ARG A 577 -17.07 -34.69 38.71
CA ARG A 577 -16.90 -33.98 39.99
C ARG A 577 -16.53 -32.51 39.83
N VAL A 578 -16.27 -32.03 38.61
CA VAL A 578 -15.86 -30.64 38.35
C VAL A 578 -16.77 -29.59 39.01
N PRO A 579 -18.12 -29.67 38.94
CA PRO A 579 -18.97 -28.66 39.59
C PRO A 579 -18.80 -28.60 41.11
N GLU A 580 -18.64 -29.77 41.76
CA GLU A 580 -18.43 -29.86 43.20
C GLU A 580 -17.07 -29.28 43.60
N VAL A 581 -16.03 -29.52 42.80
CA VAL A 581 -14.69 -28.99 43.07
C VAL A 581 -14.63 -27.48 42.85
N ILE A 582 -15.31 -26.95 41.81
CA ILE A 582 -15.44 -25.49 41.61
C ILE A 582 -16.16 -24.86 42.81
N ALA A 583 -17.28 -25.44 43.26
CA ALA A 583 -18.04 -24.91 44.39
C ALA A 583 -17.25 -24.91 45.71
N ARG A 584 -16.40 -25.92 45.95
CA ARG A 584 -15.52 -26.00 47.13
C ARG A 584 -14.30 -25.08 47.01
N GLY A 585 -13.87 -24.79 45.78
CA GLY A 585 -12.72 -23.94 45.46
C GLY A 585 -11.37 -24.55 45.83
N LYS A 586 -10.28 -23.84 45.49
CA LYS A 586 -8.89 -24.30 45.69
C LYS A 586 -8.50 -24.52 47.15
N ALA A 587 -9.19 -23.89 48.10
CA ALA A 587 -8.89 -23.97 49.52
C ALA A 587 -9.05 -25.39 50.10
N HIS A 588 -9.84 -26.25 49.44
CA HIS A 588 -10.04 -27.64 49.85
C HIS A 588 -8.87 -28.57 49.45
N LEU A 589 -7.95 -28.11 48.60
CA LEU A 589 -6.80 -28.90 48.11
C LEU A 589 -5.57 -28.67 48.99
N VAL A 590 -5.67 -29.05 50.26
CA VAL A 590 -4.57 -28.95 51.25
C VAL A 590 -3.80 -30.26 51.28
N ARG A 591 -2.48 -30.20 51.08
CA ARG A 591 -1.60 -31.37 50.97
C ARG A 591 -1.68 -32.27 52.20
N GLU A 592 -1.71 -31.68 53.40
CA GLU A 592 -1.75 -32.40 54.67
C GLU A 592 -3.03 -33.24 54.80
N HIS A 593 -4.20 -32.65 54.54
CA HIS A 593 -5.48 -33.37 54.59
C HIS A 593 -5.57 -34.47 53.53
N ILE A 594 -5.03 -34.22 52.34
CA ILE A 594 -4.97 -35.22 51.27
C ILE A 594 -4.08 -36.38 51.71
N LEU A 595 -2.89 -36.12 52.27
CA LEU A 595 -2.00 -37.16 52.80
C LEU A 595 -2.66 -38.00 53.90
N GLU A 596 -3.41 -37.38 54.80
CA GLU A 596 -4.17 -38.09 55.83
C GLU A 596 -5.24 -39.02 55.23
N THR A 597 -5.95 -38.55 54.20
CA THR A 597 -6.97 -39.35 53.49
C THR A 597 -6.35 -40.51 52.70
N LEU A 598 -5.21 -40.27 52.05
CA LEU A 598 -4.44 -41.32 51.39
C LEU A 598 -3.98 -42.37 52.40
N LYS A 599 -3.44 -41.91 53.54
CA LYS A 599 -2.97 -42.77 54.62
C LYS A 599 -4.08 -43.63 55.22
N SER A 600 -5.26 -43.06 55.45
CA SER A 600 -6.41 -43.80 55.99
C SER A 600 -6.98 -44.79 54.98
N SER A 601 -7.13 -44.39 53.72
CA SER A 601 -7.66 -45.26 52.65
C SER A 601 -6.71 -46.39 52.31
N GLU A 602 -5.40 -46.13 52.21
CA GLU A 602 -4.40 -47.17 51.99
C GLU A 602 -4.36 -48.16 53.15
N ARG A 603 -4.40 -47.68 54.41
CA ARG A 603 -4.48 -48.55 55.58
C ARG A 603 -5.74 -49.41 55.57
N GLN A 604 -6.91 -48.81 55.28
CA GLN A 604 -8.18 -49.54 55.20
C GLN A 604 -8.14 -50.66 54.15
N PHE A 605 -7.47 -50.44 53.01
CA PHE A 605 -7.31 -51.46 51.98
C PHE A 605 -6.37 -52.58 52.44
N LEU A 606 -5.27 -52.25 53.12
CA LEU A 606 -4.21 -53.20 53.47
C LEU A 606 -4.50 -54.02 54.75
N ASP A 607 -5.17 -53.44 55.76
CA ASP A 607 -5.46 -54.11 57.05
C ASP A 607 -6.36 -55.36 56.90
N GLY A 608 -7.06 -55.50 55.76
CA GLY A 608 -7.92 -56.65 55.46
C GLY A 608 -7.23 -57.78 54.67
N LEU A 609 -5.94 -57.66 54.36
CA LEU A 609 -5.23 -58.58 53.47
C LEU A 609 -4.28 -59.53 54.22
N PRO A 610 -4.11 -60.78 53.74
CA PRO A 610 -3.09 -61.68 54.26
C PRO A 610 -1.68 -61.23 53.83
N ALA A 611 -0.65 -61.64 54.57
CA ALA A 611 0.72 -61.16 54.40
C ALA A 611 1.31 -61.38 52.98
N ASN A 612 0.93 -62.50 52.33
CA ASN A 612 1.33 -62.80 50.95
C ASN A 612 0.73 -61.81 49.94
N GLU A 613 -0.52 -61.39 50.12
CA GLU A 613 -1.17 -60.41 49.26
C GLU A 613 -0.58 -59.01 49.47
N ILE A 614 -0.27 -58.61 50.70
CA ILE A 614 0.41 -57.33 50.99
C ILE A 614 1.78 -57.27 50.31
N LYS A 615 2.57 -58.36 50.37
CA LYS A 615 3.87 -58.45 49.68
C LYS A 615 3.74 -58.39 48.16
N SER A 616 2.63 -58.89 47.60
CA SER A 616 2.38 -58.87 46.16
C SER A 616 2.08 -57.48 45.59
N VAL A 617 1.88 -56.45 46.44
CA VAL A 617 1.66 -55.06 46.00
C VAL A 617 2.94 -54.41 45.43
N ARG A 618 4.12 -54.96 45.75
CA ARG A 618 5.43 -54.41 45.34
C ARG A 618 5.65 -54.48 43.82
N LYS A 619 6.20 -53.41 43.24
CA LYS A 619 6.56 -53.36 41.81
C LYS A 619 8.05 -53.64 41.59
N GLY A 620 8.36 -54.71 40.86
CA GLY A 620 9.57 -54.80 40.02
C GLY A 620 10.80 -55.48 40.60
N LEU A 621 10.90 -56.80 40.42
CA LEU A 621 11.99 -57.54 39.75
C LEU A 621 11.73 -59.04 39.95
N ALA A 622 11.42 -59.74 38.85
CA ALA A 622 11.33 -61.21 38.74
C ALA A 622 10.69 -61.95 39.93
N ALA A 623 9.36 -61.96 40.02
CA ALA A 623 8.68 -63.01 40.78
C ALA A 623 8.66 -64.28 39.91
N PRO A 624 9.14 -65.44 40.40
CA PRO A 624 8.92 -66.70 39.72
C PRO A 624 7.42 -67.02 39.78
N VAL A 625 6.96 -67.57 38.67
CA VAL A 625 5.59 -68.02 38.40
C VAL A 625 5.17 -69.00 39.50
N ASP A 626 4.38 -68.53 40.46
CA ASP A 626 3.17 -69.19 40.95
C ASP A 626 2.48 -68.34 42.02
N ALA A 627 1.15 -68.17 41.86
CA ALA A 627 0.18 -67.38 42.63
C ALA A 627 0.04 -65.86 42.31
N ASN A 628 -1.00 -65.55 41.53
CA ASN A 628 -1.68 -64.26 41.32
C ASN A 628 -0.85 -63.04 40.85
N ASP A 629 -1.20 -62.52 39.67
CA ASP A 629 -0.56 -61.40 38.96
C ASP A 629 -0.30 -60.18 39.88
N PRO A 630 0.97 -59.86 40.24
CA PRO A 630 1.29 -58.75 41.14
C PRO A 630 0.88 -57.38 40.59
N ARG A 631 0.66 -57.25 39.27
CA ARG A 631 0.07 -56.02 38.68
C ARG A 631 -1.39 -55.81 39.09
N ALA A 632 -2.11 -56.88 39.40
CA ALA A 632 -3.52 -56.81 39.79
C ALA A 632 -3.69 -56.16 41.16
N MET A 633 -2.82 -56.44 42.14
CA MET A 633 -2.95 -55.89 43.49
C MET A 633 -2.57 -54.41 43.58
N GLN A 634 -1.49 -53.99 42.90
CA GLN A 634 -1.17 -52.57 42.77
C GLN A 634 -2.30 -51.79 42.08
N THR A 635 -2.88 -52.37 41.02
CA THR A 635 -4.00 -51.73 40.28
C THR A 635 -5.28 -51.69 41.11
N ARG A 636 -5.54 -52.70 41.97
CA ARG A 636 -6.66 -52.70 42.91
C ARG A 636 -6.49 -51.64 44.00
N LEU A 637 -5.28 -51.51 44.56
CA LEU A 637 -4.95 -50.44 45.50
C LEU A 637 -5.13 -49.07 44.85
N GLU A 638 -4.52 -48.86 43.67
CA GLU A 638 -4.66 -47.61 42.91
C GLU A 638 -6.13 -47.28 42.65
N ARG A 639 -6.93 -48.24 42.19
CA ARG A 639 -8.36 -48.03 41.94
C ARG A 639 -9.12 -47.68 43.21
N HIS A 640 -8.86 -48.37 44.32
CA HIS A 640 -9.53 -48.13 45.60
C HIS A 640 -9.24 -46.72 46.13
N VAL A 641 -7.95 -46.35 46.22
CA VAL A 641 -7.55 -45.03 46.76
C VAL A 641 -7.93 -43.93 45.77
N SER A 642 -7.80 -44.16 44.45
CA SER A 642 -8.22 -43.20 43.42
C SER A 642 -9.72 -42.94 43.44
N GLN A 643 -10.55 -43.96 43.68
CA GLN A 643 -11.99 -43.78 43.86
C GLN A 643 -12.30 -42.90 45.08
N GLN A 644 -11.65 -43.15 46.22
CA GLN A 644 -11.81 -42.31 47.42
C GLN A 644 -11.35 -40.86 47.19
N MET A 645 -10.26 -40.68 46.44
CA MET A 645 -9.75 -39.35 46.07
C MET A 645 -10.68 -38.61 45.11
N ILE A 646 -11.30 -39.31 44.15
CA ILE A 646 -12.31 -38.74 43.26
C ILE A 646 -13.57 -38.35 44.05
N GLU A 647 -14.04 -39.20 44.96
CA GLU A 647 -15.23 -38.92 45.79
C GLU A 647 -15.00 -37.74 46.76
N THR A 648 -13.81 -37.65 47.35
CA THR A 648 -13.51 -36.66 48.39
C THR A 648 -13.00 -35.33 47.81
N TYR A 649 -12.14 -35.38 46.79
CA TYR A 649 -11.44 -34.22 46.24
C TYR A 649 -11.65 -33.99 44.74
N GLY A 650 -12.30 -34.92 44.04
CA GLY A 650 -12.67 -34.79 42.63
C GLY A 650 -11.55 -35.05 41.62
N PHE A 651 -10.37 -35.53 42.06
CA PHE A 651 -9.26 -35.86 41.15
C PHE A 651 -8.71 -37.27 41.42
N SER A 652 -8.20 -37.90 40.37
CA SER A 652 -7.61 -39.24 40.45
C SER A 652 -6.19 -39.19 40.99
N ILE A 653 -5.69 -40.32 41.47
CA ILE A 653 -4.29 -40.49 41.85
C ILE A 653 -3.73 -41.75 41.20
N HIS A 654 -2.41 -41.76 41.01
CA HIS A 654 -1.68 -42.89 40.45
C HIS A 654 -0.62 -43.37 41.44
N VAL A 655 -0.41 -44.68 41.50
CA VAL A 655 0.64 -45.26 42.35
C VAL A 655 1.93 -45.32 41.53
N GLU A 656 2.91 -44.50 41.88
CA GLU A 656 4.23 -44.51 41.22
C GLU A 656 5.04 -45.72 41.66
N ASP A 657 5.12 -45.96 42.97
CA ASP A 657 5.92 -47.03 43.58
C ASP A 657 5.33 -47.49 44.91
N VAL A 658 5.56 -48.75 45.26
CA VAL A 658 5.17 -49.36 46.55
C VAL A 658 6.33 -50.23 47.02
N ASP A 659 6.89 -49.87 48.17
CA ASP A 659 7.91 -50.66 48.86
C ASP A 659 7.33 -51.30 50.11
N VAL A 660 7.50 -52.61 50.22
CA VAL A 660 7.04 -53.41 51.35
C VAL A 660 8.27 -53.95 52.04
N GLY A 661 8.59 -53.43 53.22
CA GLY A 661 9.72 -53.86 54.01
C GLY A 661 9.47 -55.18 54.73
N LEU A 662 10.56 -55.77 55.22
CA LEU A 662 10.55 -57.03 55.96
C LEU A 662 9.93 -56.86 57.35
N THR A 663 9.26 -57.89 57.86
CA THR A 663 8.82 -57.90 59.27
C THR A 663 10.01 -58.02 60.21
N ARG A 664 9.84 -57.65 61.49
CA ARG A 664 10.89 -57.84 62.51
C ARG A 664 11.28 -59.32 62.64
N GLU A 665 10.31 -60.22 62.50
CA GLU A 665 10.52 -61.67 62.51
C GLU A 665 11.38 -62.14 61.31
N GLU A 666 11.14 -61.60 60.11
CA GLU A 666 11.92 -61.95 58.92
C GLU A 666 13.36 -61.44 58.98
N ILE A 667 13.54 -60.21 59.47
CA ILE A 667 14.87 -59.63 59.72
C ILE A 667 15.66 -60.53 60.68
N LEU A 668 15.01 -61.01 61.74
CA LEU A 668 15.63 -61.94 62.69
C LEU A 668 15.96 -63.27 62.03
N ARG A 669 15.02 -63.90 61.29
CA ARG A 669 15.27 -65.17 60.58
C ARG A 669 16.46 -65.10 59.62
N ILE A 670 16.62 -63.99 58.91
CA ILE A 670 17.78 -63.77 58.03
C ILE A 670 19.07 -63.67 58.86
N GLY A 671 19.04 -63.00 60.01
CA GLY A 671 20.18 -62.89 60.91
C GLY A 671 20.65 -64.23 61.51
N VAL A 672 19.80 -65.25 61.56
CA VAL A 672 20.12 -66.59 62.11
C VAL A 672 20.35 -67.66 61.04
N GLN A 673 20.28 -67.33 59.75
CA GLN A 673 20.24 -68.31 58.66
C GLN A 673 21.53 -69.13 58.43
N GLY A 674 22.58 -68.94 59.24
CA GLY A 674 23.86 -69.66 59.15
C GLY A 674 24.17 -70.66 60.28
N PHE A 675 23.29 -70.84 61.26
CA PHE A 675 23.51 -71.74 62.39
C PHE A 675 22.94 -73.16 62.16
N GLY A 676 23.40 -74.16 62.92
CA GLY A 676 22.78 -75.49 62.94
C GLY A 676 21.33 -75.41 63.41
N THR A 677 20.48 -76.35 62.96
CA THR A 677 19.01 -76.30 63.14
C THR A 677 18.56 -76.14 64.60
N GLU A 678 19.24 -76.77 65.55
CA GLU A 678 18.94 -76.63 66.99
C GLU A 678 19.27 -75.23 67.52
N THR A 679 20.42 -74.69 67.13
CA THR A 679 20.87 -73.36 67.53
C THR A 679 20.00 -72.26 66.90
N GLN A 680 19.56 -72.45 65.64
CA GLN A 680 18.59 -71.57 64.98
C GLN A 680 17.27 -71.51 65.73
N GLN A 681 16.71 -72.67 66.13
CA GLN A 681 15.45 -72.70 66.87
C GLN A 681 15.57 -72.01 68.23
N ALA A 682 16.63 -72.27 68.99
CA ALA A 682 16.84 -71.63 70.28
C ALA A 682 16.98 -70.10 70.16
N LEU A 683 17.71 -69.61 69.15
CA LEU A 683 17.89 -68.19 68.89
C LEU A 683 16.63 -67.52 68.34
N LEU A 684 15.82 -68.23 67.55
CA LEU A 684 14.52 -67.76 67.08
C LEU A 684 13.52 -67.66 68.25
N GLU A 685 13.45 -68.65 69.13
CA GLU A 685 12.60 -68.61 70.32
C GLU A 685 13.02 -67.49 71.29
N GLN A 686 14.32 -67.30 71.50
CA GLN A 686 14.84 -66.23 72.35
C GLN A 686 14.65 -64.84 71.71
N GLY A 687 14.84 -64.74 70.40
CA GLY A 687 14.57 -63.53 69.63
C GLY A 687 13.09 -63.17 69.62
N GLN A 688 12.19 -64.14 69.43
CA GLN A 688 10.74 -63.93 69.48
C GLN A 688 10.28 -63.43 70.86
N LYS A 689 10.77 -64.03 71.96
CA LYS A 689 10.50 -63.53 73.32
C LYS A 689 10.97 -62.09 73.51
N LEU A 690 12.15 -61.75 73.01
CA LEU A 690 12.70 -60.40 73.08
C LEU A 690 11.86 -59.39 72.27
N ILE A 691 11.37 -59.76 71.08
CA ILE A 691 10.46 -58.90 70.30
C ILE A 691 9.13 -58.69 71.03
N GLU A 692 8.58 -59.74 71.64
CA GLU A 692 7.33 -59.66 72.40
C GLU A 692 7.46 -58.76 73.64
N GLU A 693 8.66 -58.71 74.25
CA GLU A 693 8.98 -57.85 75.39
C GLU A 693 9.28 -56.38 75.00
N SER A 694 9.66 -56.10 73.75
CA SER A 694 10.08 -54.77 73.30
C SER A 694 8.94 -53.98 72.64
N ARG A 695 8.42 -52.98 73.37
CA ARG A 695 7.45 -52.02 72.82
C ARG A 695 8.16 -50.94 71.99
N SER A 696 7.93 -50.99 70.68
CA SER A 696 7.88 -49.85 69.74
C SER A 696 8.91 -48.69 69.83
N ASP A 697 10.17 -48.93 70.22
CA ASP A 697 11.23 -47.90 70.15
C ASP A 697 12.44 -48.41 69.31
N PRO A 698 12.96 -47.66 68.32
CA PRO A 698 14.12 -48.08 67.52
C PRO A 698 15.40 -48.31 68.34
N GLU A 699 15.56 -47.62 69.48
CA GLU A 699 16.68 -47.89 70.40
C GLU A 699 16.61 -49.28 71.04
N ASP A 700 15.39 -49.81 71.21
CA ASP A 700 15.20 -51.14 71.76
C ASP A 700 15.62 -52.22 70.78
N LEU A 701 15.57 -51.97 69.46
CA LEU A 701 16.06 -52.90 68.43
C LEU A 701 17.60 -53.02 68.48
N ARG A 702 18.32 -51.92 68.70
CA ARG A 702 19.78 -51.94 68.95
C ARG A 702 20.12 -52.64 70.26
N LYS A 703 19.37 -52.40 71.33
CA LYS A 703 19.51 -53.13 72.60
C LYS A 703 19.16 -54.61 72.45
N LEU A 704 18.21 -54.95 71.58
CA LEU A 704 17.82 -56.32 71.25
C LEU A 704 18.96 -57.05 70.54
N VAL A 705 19.55 -56.43 69.51
CA VAL A 705 20.69 -56.97 68.76
C VAL A 705 21.89 -57.14 69.69
N LYS A 706 22.16 -56.17 70.58
CA LYS A 706 23.22 -56.30 71.61
C LYS A 706 22.93 -57.40 72.63
N LYS A 707 21.67 -57.57 73.07
CA LYS A 707 21.26 -58.66 73.97
C LYS A 707 21.32 -60.02 73.27
N LEU A 708 20.97 -60.11 71.99
CA LEU A 708 21.11 -61.30 71.16
C LEU A 708 22.59 -61.63 70.94
N GLN A 709 23.45 -60.65 70.69
CA GLN A 709 24.91 -60.83 70.62
C GLN A 709 25.49 -61.31 71.96
N ALA A 710 25.05 -60.75 73.09
CA ALA A 710 25.48 -61.20 74.41
C ALA A 710 24.99 -62.63 74.71
N ALA A 711 23.74 -62.94 74.39
CA ALA A 711 23.18 -64.30 74.53
C ALA A 711 23.85 -65.32 73.59
N LEU A 712 24.27 -64.89 72.40
CA LEU A 712 25.10 -65.67 71.49
C LEU A 712 26.49 -65.93 72.08
N GLN A 713 27.13 -64.94 72.72
CA GLN A 713 28.46 -65.13 73.34
C GLN A 713 28.45 -66.15 74.49
N ASP A 714 27.35 -66.18 75.26
CA ASP A 714 27.19 -67.09 76.40
C ASP A 714 26.58 -68.45 76.03
N ASN A 715 26.31 -68.71 74.75
CA ASN A 715 25.69 -69.97 74.33
C ASN A 715 26.73 -71.12 74.33
N PRO A 716 26.56 -72.15 75.19
CA PRO A 716 27.54 -73.23 75.35
C PRO A 716 27.67 -74.14 74.12
N LEU A 717 26.75 -74.03 73.15
CA LEU A 717 26.75 -74.84 71.92
C LEU A 717 27.63 -74.27 70.80
N LEU A 718 28.18 -73.05 70.95
CA LEU A 718 29.04 -72.42 69.94
C LEU A 718 30.51 -72.76 70.15
N THR A 719 31.16 -73.26 69.10
CA THR A 719 32.60 -73.56 69.12
C THR A 719 33.44 -72.28 69.13
N ALA A 720 34.72 -72.37 69.52
CA ALA A 720 35.60 -71.21 69.57
C ALA A 720 35.81 -70.54 68.20
N ASP A 721 35.74 -71.30 67.10
CA ASP A 721 35.80 -70.78 65.73
C ASP A 721 34.52 -70.02 65.34
N ASP A 722 33.35 -70.46 65.81
CA ASP A 722 32.08 -69.74 65.61
C ASP A 722 32.09 -68.40 66.36
N ARG A 723 32.70 -68.35 67.56
CA ARG A 723 32.84 -67.12 68.34
C ARG A 723 33.82 -66.13 67.71
N ASN A 724 34.90 -66.62 67.08
CA ASN A 724 35.89 -65.79 66.40
C ASN A 724 35.39 -65.21 65.06
N ARG A 725 34.53 -65.92 64.31
CA ARG A 725 33.87 -65.38 63.11
C ARG A 725 33.00 -64.16 63.39
N TYR A 726 32.40 -64.07 64.58
CA TYR A 726 31.53 -62.97 64.99
C TYR A 726 32.25 -61.76 65.61
N PHE A 727 33.54 -61.87 65.97
CA PHE A 727 34.31 -60.74 66.52
C PHE A 727 34.71 -59.69 65.47
N LEU A 728 34.50 -59.98 64.18
CA LEU A 728 34.94 -59.13 63.07
C LEU A 728 33.87 -58.23 62.45
N ASP A 729 32.62 -58.23 62.95
CA ASP A 729 31.50 -57.57 62.25
C ASP A 729 30.64 -56.57 63.03
N GLU A 730 31.25 -55.82 63.96
CA GLU A 730 30.72 -54.47 64.29
C GLU A 730 30.72 -53.56 63.05
N SER A 731 31.60 -53.83 62.08
CA SER A 731 31.69 -53.09 60.81
C SER A 731 30.52 -53.33 59.84
N LEU A 732 29.83 -54.49 59.91
CA LEU A 732 28.63 -54.76 59.12
C LEU A 732 27.39 -54.05 59.70
N LEU A 733 27.31 -53.87 61.01
CA LEU A 733 26.22 -53.12 61.66
C LEU A 733 26.41 -51.61 61.50
N GLU A 734 27.61 -51.07 61.76
CA GLU A 734 27.93 -49.66 61.46
C GLU A 734 27.90 -49.38 59.96
N GLY A 735 28.32 -50.34 59.14
CA GLY A 735 28.23 -50.30 57.69
C GLY A 735 26.80 -50.38 57.18
N ALA A 736 25.91 -51.17 57.79
CA ALA A 736 24.50 -51.21 57.45
C ALA A 736 23.78 -49.91 57.84
N GLU A 737 24.13 -49.31 58.99
CA GLU A 737 23.59 -48.01 59.42
C GLU A 737 24.10 -46.84 58.54
N ALA A 738 25.38 -46.84 58.17
CA ALA A 738 25.93 -45.86 57.22
C ALA A 738 25.43 -46.08 55.77
N LYS A 739 25.16 -47.32 55.36
CA LYS A 739 24.59 -47.68 54.04
C LYS A 739 23.08 -47.45 53.95
N LEU A 740 22.33 -47.58 55.05
CA LEU A 740 20.91 -47.17 55.18
C LEU A 740 20.75 -45.65 55.09
N ALA A 741 21.72 -44.89 55.63
CA ALA A 741 21.68 -43.44 55.60
C ALA A 741 22.09 -42.81 54.25
N LYS A 742 22.88 -43.51 53.40
CA LYS A 742 23.48 -42.87 52.22
C LYS A 742 23.03 -43.36 50.84
N HIS A 743 22.76 -44.65 50.56
CA HIS A 743 22.61 -45.09 49.14
C HIS A 743 21.66 -46.29 48.91
N GLY A 744 20.34 -46.02 48.83
CA GLY A 744 19.31 -46.98 48.42
C GLY A 744 19.29 -47.39 46.94
N GLU A 745 20.13 -46.80 46.09
CA GLU A 745 20.08 -47.03 44.63
C GLU A 745 21.26 -47.85 44.09
N THR A 746 22.45 -47.78 44.70
CA THR A 746 23.66 -48.44 44.19
C THR A 746 23.75 -49.94 44.53
N MET A 747 23.04 -50.40 45.57
CA MET A 747 23.03 -51.83 45.98
C MET A 747 22.23 -52.75 45.04
N ARG A 748 21.33 -52.23 44.20
CA ARG A 748 20.61 -53.06 43.20
C ARG A 748 21.54 -53.61 42.10
N LYS A 749 22.64 -52.92 41.79
CA LYS A 749 23.59 -53.36 40.74
C LYS A 749 24.69 -54.29 41.24
N LEU A 750 25.04 -54.26 42.52
CA LEU A 750 26.13 -55.07 43.09
C LEU A 750 25.65 -56.39 43.72
N ILE A 751 24.43 -56.45 44.26
CA ILE A 751 23.84 -57.70 44.77
C ILE A 751 23.54 -58.69 43.63
N GLY A 752 23.12 -58.20 42.45
CA GLY A 752 22.94 -59.04 41.26
C GLY A 752 24.25 -59.68 40.76
N ALA A 753 25.39 -59.01 40.93
CA ALA A 753 26.69 -59.53 40.51
C ALA A 753 27.30 -60.51 41.52
N SER A 754 27.01 -60.34 42.82
CA SER A 754 27.54 -61.23 43.85
C SER A 754 26.76 -62.54 43.97
N VAL A 755 25.44 -62.53 43.75
CA VAL A 755 24.59 -63.75 43.77
C VAL A 755 24.85 -64.65 42.55
N GLN A 756 25.16 -64.09 41.39
CA GLN A 756 25.59 -64.88 40.21
C GLN A 756 26.96 -65.56 40.40
N SER A 757 27.87 -64.95 41.17
CA SER A 757 29.18 -65.51 41.49
C SER A 757 29.09 -66.68 42.48
N THR A 758 28.19 -66.62 43.46
CA THR A 758 28.04 -67.70 44.46
C THR A 758 27.27 -68.90 43.92
N LEU A 759 26.31 -68.70 43.02
CA LEU A 759 25.58 -69.78 42.32
C LEU A 759 26.47 -70.53 41.32
N ALA A 760 27.40 -69.84 40.64
CA ALA A 760 28.35 -70.48 39.73
C ALA A 760 29.38 -71.37 40.45
N LEU A 761 29.78 -71.01 41.68
CA LEU A 761 30.72 -71.79 42.50
C LEU A 761 30.06 -73.00 43.18
N THR A 762 28.75 -72.95 43.44
CA THR A 762 28.00 -74.10 43.99
C THR A 762 27.66 -75.12 42.90
N ASP A 763 27.30 -74.70 41.69
CA ASP A 763 27.10 -75.62 40.55
C ASP A 763 28.40 -76.34 40.10
N GLN A 764 29.56 -75.69 40.26
CA GLN A 764 30.85 -76.30 39.93
C GLN A 764 31.32 -77.32 40.98
N ALA A 765 30.95 -77.15 42.25
CA ALA A 765 31.24 -78.08 43.34
C ALA A 765 30.27 -79.29 43.37
N GLN A 766 29.05 -79.14 42.84
CA GLN A 766 28.09 -80.23 42.70
C GLN A 766 28.46 -81.15 41.51
N ARG A 767 28.82 -80.56 40.35
CA ARG A 767 29.21 -81.32 39.13
C ARG A 767 30.53 -82.10 39.27
N SER A 768 31.41 -81.70 40.18
CA SER A 768 32.65 -82.43 40.47
C SER A 768 32.45 -83.59 41.46
N ARG A 769 31.34 -83.61 42.21
CA ARG A 769 30.94 -84.76 43.05
C ARG A 769 30.12 -85.79 42.29
N ASP A 770 29.33 -85.37 41.31
CA ASP A 770 28.50 -86.29 40.51
C ASP A 770 29.32 -87.04 39.44
N ASN A 771 30.45 -86.47 38.97
CA ASN A 771 31.32 -87.12 37.97
C ASN A 771 32.33 -88.14 38.55
N GLU A 772 32.51 -88.22 39.88
CA GLU A 772 33.37 -89.26 40.52
C GLU A 772 32.56 -90.52 40.94
N ALA A 773 31.23 -90.51 40.80
CA ALA A 773 30.36 -91.60 41.23
C ALA A 773 29.86 -92.52 40.10
N ASP A 774 29.98 -92.13 38.82
CA ASP A 774 29.39 -92.84 37.67
C ASP A 774 30.37 -93.72 36.85
N ASP A 775 31.65 -93.82 37.22
CA ASP A 775 32.64 -94.63 36.50
C ASP A 775 32.71 -96.12 36.95
N ALA A 776 31.66 -96.61 37.61
CA ALA A 776 31.55 -98.00 38.06
C ALA A 776 30.29 -98.71 37.53
N ARG A 777 30.48 -99.44 36.41
CA ARG A 777 29.80 -100.67 35.94
C ARG A 777 28.72 -100.59 34.82
N PRO A 778 28.55 -101.70 34.04
CA PRO A 778 28.42 -101.65 32.58
C PRO A 778 27.08 -102.10 31.98
N THR A 779 26.87 -101.69 30.72
CA THR A 779 26.13 -102.31 29.57
C THR A 779 24.80 -103.04 29.82
N ASP A 780 23.71 -102.62 29.13
CA ASP A 780 23.24 -103.30 27.91
C ASP A 780 22.15 -102.52 27.11
N ARG A 781 21.97 -102.94 25.85
CA ARG A 781 21.32 -102.34 24.66
C ARG A 781 19.77 -102.29 24.60
N THR A 782 19.25 -101.38 23.76
CA THR A 782 18.43 -101.54 22.50
C THR A 782 17.73 -100.21 22.15
N SER A 783 18.06 -99.48 21.06
CA SER A 783 17.42 -99.45 19.69
C SER A 783 15.91 -99.17 19.71
N GLU A 784 15.26 -98.26 18.95
CA GLU A 784 15.31 -97.83 17.53
C GLU A 784 14.62 -96.43 17.41
N ASP A 785 15.19 -95.46 16.68
CA ASP A 785 14.88 -94.98 15.30
C ASP A 785 13.76 -93.91 15.20
N GLU A 786 14.09 -92.65 14.82
CA GLU A 786 14.05 -92.01 13.47
C GLU A 786 12.72 -91.25 13.25
N ALA A 787 12.58 -90.12 12.55
CA ALA A 787 13.37 -89.13 11.81
C ALA A 787 12.47 -87.85 11.72
N VAL A 788 12.90 -86.59 11.84
CA VAL A 788 13.74 -85.68 11.02
C VAL A 788 13.12 -85.23 9.68
N ILE A 789 13.39 -83.95 9.35
CA ILE A 789 13.25 -83.14 8.10
C ILE A 789 12.01 -82.22 8.12
N ASP A 790 12.05 -80.89 8.30
CA ASP A 790 12.94 -79.76 7.94
C ASP A 790 12.75 -79.16 6.52
N VAL A 791 12.90 -77.83 6.47
CA VAL A 791 13.21 -76.94 5.32
C VAL A 791 12.08 -76.11 4.65
N THR A 792 12.20 -74.79 4.90
CA THR A 792 11.70 -73.53 4.28
C THR A 792 12.18 -73.34 2.81
N PRO A 793 12.22 -72.15 2.12
CA PRO A 793 11.52 -70.85 2.20
C PRO A 793 11.08 -70.29 0.80
N GLY A 794 10.50 -69.08 0.73
CA GLY A 794 10.45 -68.33 -0.54
C GLY A 794 9.78 -66.95 -0.51
N ARG A 795 10.57 -65.88 -0.62
CA ARG A 795 10.20 -64.48 -0.89
C ARG A 795 10.62 -64.14 -2.34
N PRO A 796 9.94 -63.24 -3.07
CA PRO A 796 10.57 -61.95 -3.47
C PRO A 796 9.55 -60.78 -3.53
N SER A 797 9.84 -59.55 -3.05
CA SER A 797 10.56 -58.40 -3.66
C SER A 797 9.76 -57.51 -4.65
N ARG A 798 9.33 -56.31 -4.18
CA ARG A 798 9.33 -54.95 -4.83
C ARG A 798 8.49 -54.69 -6.11
N PRO A 799 8.37 -53.44 -6.67
CA PRO A 799 8.21 -52.07 -6.08
C PRO A 799 7.22 -51.14 -6.88
N ASN A 800 7.14 -49.86 -6.45
CA ASN A 800 6.93 -48.60 -7.23
C ASN A 800 5.53 -47.96 -7.45
N GLN A 801 5.49 -46.68 -7.01
CA GLN A 801 5.00 -45.45 -7.66
C GLN A 801 3.48 -45.19 -7.77
N LEU A 802 3.01 -44.20 -6.99
CA LEU A 802 2.79 -42.82 -7.44
C LEU A 802 2.89 -41.85 -6.25
#